data_AF-A0A8C3HMZ5-F1
#
_entry.id   AF-A0A8C3HMZ5-F1
#
_cell.length_a   1.000
_cell.length_b   1.000
_cell.length_c   1.000
_cell.angle_alpha   90.00
_cell.angle_beta   90.00
_cell.angle_gamma   90.00
#
_symmetry.space_group_name_H-M   'P 1'
#
loop_
_entity.id
_entity.type
_entity.pdbx_description
1 polymer ?
#
loop_
_entity_poly.entity_id
_entity_poly.type
_entity_poly.pdbx_seq_one_letter_code
_entity_poly.pdbx_strand_id
1 'polypeptide(L)'
;MLLQLSAEFDLQSDVVPWLLAQGPAAALDAFEKSAATPYVVNVERNGKIIYTWKGSGRNTCIGLYDPFNKQNEHLYTFEKDLHVISCSINNEKTLLAVSFLQSTKEERVNQLLQPVSKCLTLLIEIHPVNNVRVLKAVDTCIRVQFLYPVANRNPFPESHLLLISEDKYIEQFHIHVVTEDHHKVVIQNSGQLPRDRVADDLIWAQWDMTEQRLFYIVPKLEASLDISLRDIGLKFVNFGYDYSQDQEEPRSLNLQVFTSKTGSFCLCCSQAPDIPKEVTYSVSFLHKGYSKTFTVALQRTDYPQVKEVAFLNLDYYVVVYLPGHFLHLLNTQHPDLMCYNLFLTGEDARINMLHKSSIQSPFKSAVWDCCSGRMFTVRINECSLMQFLWNSKLDSDRLAALHCALLHVRNTTDLEMQIIQWISENLSACSTFDPFQELIIASLYWAMCPETSKLDKLLPYTSLLYWNGIIPGITCITDIISLPELKVQNCKGFWEKLNLNLECVKYAEPHLHYNNNVLRREWYKLLSEEKAEERRTTTYLRNIFENAKKVLSNLAEWNLEERLVPLFQEEDYQQRLLIGLMVAQLKDHLMRHLQYVGKTKIDQIVLDYVSKLLDLICRIMEAVWRKYSLQSCVLCLDKRGSAAEFAAFHIMSRILEAANGMCIPLPPGFHTLHMGLGVRCLPLHTLLHYIDNGVLQLTETCAIKLLKDLDNTEKNEKLKFSIFTRLPEAIGHKVSQLWNHPVNSNFIARNSVKLLLDKLRKRQHNRPVVDRLSVHVEFLPLNYLVDMLAEVEDQGLNPFEEEDNVNAKFVEETALKHTMMLLGL
;
A
#
# COMPACT_ATOMS: atom_id res chain seq x y z
N MET A 1 -15.03 8.34 13.07
CA MET A 1 -14.77 9.37 12.04
C MET A 1 -13.49 9.01 11.33
N LEU A 2 -13.46 9.12 10.00
CA LEU A 2 -12.33 8.61 9.21
C LEU A 2 -11.00 9.30 9.55
N LEU A 3 -11.00 10.61 9.72
CA LEU A 3 -9.82 11.38 10.14
C LEU A 3 -9.88 11.68 11.64
N GLN A 4 -8.83 11.33 12.35
CA GLN A 4 -8.62 11.67 13.76
C GLN A 4 -7.71 12.89 13.85
N LEU A 5 -8.16 13.86 14.64
CA LEU A 5 -7.37 15.03 15.02
C LEU A 5 -6.84 14.85 16.43
N SER A 6 -5.53 15.04 16.60
CA SER A 6 -4.88 15.20 17.90
C SER A 6 -4.39 16.64 18.02
N ALA A 7 -4.89 17.38 19.02
CA ALA A 7 -4.39 18.72 19.29
C ALA A 7 -2.94 18.65 19.79
N GLU A 8 -2.03 19.28 19.06
CA GLU A 8 -0.61 19.41 19.48
C GLU A 8 -0.37 20.73 20.20
N PHE A 9 -1.18 21.73 19.90
CA PHE A 9 -1.12 23.05 20.50
C PHE A 9 -2.50 23.68 20.55
N ASP A 10 -2.83 24.24 21.70
CA ASP A 10 -3.96 25.15 21.85
C ASP A 10 -3.49 26.41 22.59
N LEU A 11 -3.57 27.54 21.90
CA LEU A 11 -3.15 28.84 22.42
C LEU A 11 -3.83 29.17 23.76
N GLN A 12 -5.10 28.78 23.93
CA GLN A 12 -5.86 29.07 25.15
C GLN A 12 -5.47 28.15 26.32
N SER A 13 -5.10 26.89 26.08
CA SER A 13 -4.72 25.98 27.16
C SER A 13 -3.23 26.03 27.49
N ASP A 14 -2.38 26.24 26.49
CA ASP A 14 -0.94 26.00 26.64
C ASP A 14 -0.18 27.31 26.93
N VAL A 15 -0.70 28.45 26.48
CA VAL A 15 -0.03 29.76 26.61
C VAL A 15 -0.70 30.64 27.67
N VAL A 16 -2.02 30.77 27.64
CA VAL A 16 -2.75 31.69 28.54
C VAL A 16 -2.49 31.42 30.03
N PRO A 17 -2.50 30.17 30.54
CA PRO A 17 -2.22 29.92 31.95
C PRO A 17 -0.81 30.35 32.39
N TRP A 18 0.18 30.20 31.49
CA TRP A 18 1.54 30.65 31.75
C TRP A 18 1.65 32.17 31.78
N LEU A 19 0.97 32.87 30.86
CA LEU A 19 0.90 34.34 30.86
C LEU A 19 0.26 34.87 32.15
N LEU A 20 -0.80 34.20 32.64
CA LEU A 20 -1.45 34.55 33.90
C LEU A 20 -0.55 34.31 35.11
N ALA A 21 0.32 33.31 35.09
CA ALA A 21 1.27 33.03 36.16
C ALA A 21 2.42 34.05 36.25
N GLN A 22 2.73 34.77 35.17
CA GLN A 22 3.82 35.74 35.11
C GLN A 22 3.45 37.18 35.52
N GLY A 23 2.18 37.47 35.86
CA GLY A 23 1.76 38.82 36.28
C GLY A 23 0.65 38.82 37.36
N PRO A 24 0.72 39.71 38.37
CA PRO A 24 -0.24 39.70 39.49
C PRO A 24 -1.58 40.32 39.09
N ALA A 25 -2.66 39.57 39.33
CA ALA A 25 -4.05 39.95 39.69
C ALA A 25 -4.84 41.05 38.93
N ALA A 26 -4.24 41.91 38.09
CA ALA A 26 -4.93 42.92 37.30
C ALA A 26 -5.31 42.45 35.88
N ALA A 27 -4.96 41.21 35.52
CA ALA A 27 -5.27 40.62 34.22
C ALA A 27 -6.78 40.32 34.06
N LEU A 28 -7.52 40.09 35.15
CA LEU A 28 -8.95 39.78 35.10
C LEU A 28 -9.80 40.91 34.49
N ASP A 29 -9.51 42.18 34.79
CA ASP A 29 -10.29 43.32 34.27
C ASP A 29 -9.85 43.77 32.85
N ALA A 30 -8.62 43.45 32.43
CA ALA A 30 -8.08 43.83 31.12
C ALA A 30 -8.33 42.78 30.02
N PHE A 31 -8.43 41.49 30.39
CA PHE A 31 -8.81 40.42 29.45
C PHE A 31 -10.29 40.52 29.03
N GLU A 32 -11.18 41.03 29.89
CA GLU A 32 -12.60 41.24 29.54
C GLU A 32 -12.85 42.49 28.69
N LYS A 33 -11.91 43.46 28.63
CA LYS A 33 -12.16 44.80 28.03
C LYS A 33 -11.14 45.30 27.02
N SER A 34 -10.03 44.60 26.75
CA SER A 34 -9.07 45.01 25.70
C SER A 34 -8.97 43.99 24.57
N ALA A 35 -9.17 44.45 23.35
CA ALA A 35 -9.36 43.65 22.14
C ALA A 35 -8.07 43.04 21.55
N ALA A 36 -7.19 42.43 22.36
CA ALA A 36 -6.02 41.73 21.83
C ALA A 36 -5.75 40.43 22.59
N THR A 37 -6.51 39.39 22.22
CA THR A 37 -6.16 38.00 22.52
C THR A 37 -4.77 37.69 21.98
N PRO A 38 -3.96 36.85 22.66
CA PRO A 38 -2.73 36.35 22.07
C PRO A 38 -3.05 35.70 20.72
N TYR A 39 -2.12 35.76 19.78
CA TYR A 39 -2.22 35.05 18.51
C TYR A 39 -0.86 34.49 18.09
N VAL A 40 -0.87 33.42 17.32
CA VAL A 40 0.33 32.79 16.78
C VAL A 40 0.80 33.55 15.56
N VAL A 41 2.10 33.84 15.51
CA VAL A 41 2.73 34.61 14.45
C VAL A 41 3.39 33.68 13.43
N ASN A 42 4.06 32.62 13.89
CA ASN A 42 4.78 31.69 13.02
C ASN A 42 5.01 30.33 13.71
N VAL A 43 5.33 29.31 12.94
CA VAL A 43 5.81 28.00 13.43
C VAL A 43 7.18 27.75 12.80
N GLU A 44 8.18 27.33 13.58
CA GLU A 44 9.53 27.07 13.08
C GLU A 44 9.72 25.63 12.60
N ARG A 45 10.82 25.37 11.87
CA ARG A 45 11.13 24.03 11.33
C ARG A 45 11.16 22.93 12.41
N ASN A 46 11.60 23.27 13.62
CA ASN A 46 11.65 22.34 14.75
C ASN A 46 10.31 22.17 15.48
N GLY A 47 9.22 22.71 14.92
CA GLY A 47 7.87 22.64 15.48
C GLY A 47 7.59 23.67 16.58
N LYS A 48 8.57 24.49 16.97
CA LYS A 48 8.34 25.53 18.00
C LYS A 48 7.44 26.63 17.45
N ILE A 49 6.55 27.13 18.30
CA ILE A 49 5.49 28.05 17.90
C ILE A 49 5.81 29.43 18.47
N ILE A 50 5.87 30.44 17.61
CA ILE A 50 6.07 31.83 17.99
C ILE A 50 4.71 32.50 18.11
N TYR A 51 4.46 33.11 19.26
CA TYR A 51 3.21 33.84 19.53
C TYR A 51 3.50 35.23 20.08
N THR A 52 2.50 36.11 19.99
CA THR A 52 2.58 37.47 20.52
C THR A 52 1.40 37.76 21.44
N TRP A 53 1.61 38.62 22.43
CA TRP A 53 0.56 39.12 23.32
C TRP A 53 0.82 40.57 23.73
N LYS A 54 -0.21 41.21 24.30
CA LYS A 54 -0.10 42.56 24.88
C LYS A 54 0.15 42.46 26.38
N GLY A 55 1.21 43.12 26.85
CA GLY A 55 1.58 43.20 28.26
C GLY A 55 0.81 44.29 29.03
N SER A 56 1.08 44.38 30.34
CA SER A 56 0.41 45.30 31.29
C SER A 56 0.57 46.80 30.97
N GLY A 57 1.50 47.17 30.10
CA GLY A 57 1.77 48.55 29.66
C GLY A 57 1.40 48.88 28.20
N ARG A 58 0.57 48.07 27.52
CA ARG A 58 0.39 48.07 26.04
C ARG A 58 1.65 47.71 25.24
N ASN A 59 2.69 47.24 25.92
CA ASN A 59 3.90 46.69 25.33
C ASN A 59 3.55 45.42 24.54
N THR A 60 4.25 45.20 23.42
CA THR A 60 4.07 44.00 22.59
C THR A 60 5.15 42.99 22.93
N CYS A 61 4.77 41.81 23.40
CA CYS A 61 5.70 40.77 23.82
C CYS A 61 5.67 39.60 22.83
N ILE A 62 6.84 39.00 22.58
CA ILE A 62 7.00 37.82 21.73
C ILE A 62 7.48 36.66 22.59
N GLY A 63 6.85 35.50 22.41
CA GLY A 63 7.16 34.26 23.12
C GLY A 63 7.31 33.09 22.18
N LEU A 64 7.95 32.05 22.71
CA LEU A 64 8.22 30.80 22.05
C LEU A 64 7.64 29.67 22.88
N TYR A 65 6.82 28.83 22.26
CA TYR A 65 6.32 27.60 22.85
C TYR A 65 7.03 26.40 22.24
N ASP A 66 7.54 25.52 23.10
CA ASP A 66 8.09 24.22 22.72
C ASP A 66 7.04 23.13 22.94
N PRO A 67 6.42 22.57 21.89
CA PRO A 67 5.37 21.56 22.04
C PRO A 67 5.88 20.23 22.60
N PHE A 68 7.18 19.93 22.47
CA PHE A 68 7.75 18.68 23.01
C PHE A 68 7.90 18.75 24.52
N ASN A 69 8.43 19.86 25.01
CA ASN A 69 8.66 20.07 26.44
C ASN A 69 7.45 20.69 27.16
N LYS A 70 6.46 21.17 26.40
CA LYS A 70 5.31 21.98 26.88
C LYS A 70 5.77 23.16 27.73
N GLN A 71 6.80 23.86 27.25
CA GLN A 71 7.40 24.99 27.95
C GLN A 71 7.24 26.27 27.13
N ASN A 72 6.92 27.35 27.83
CA ASN A 72 6.86 28.69 27.29
C ASN A 72 8.12 29.48 27.68
N GLU A 73 8.68 30.21 26.73
CA GLU A 73 9.85 31.05 26.87
C GLU A 73 9.54 32.46 26.35
N HIS A 74 9.94 33.48 27.11
CA HIS A 74 9.87 34.87 26.67
C HIS A 74 11.09 35.20 25.80
N LEU A 75 10.88 35.77 24.60
CA LEU A 75 11.96 36.11 23.68
C LEU A 75 12.32 37.60 23.70
N TYR A 76 11.32 38.47 23.56
CA TYR A 76 11.56 39.91 23.43
C TYR A 76 10.32 40.73 23.78
N THR A 77 10.51 41.95 24.30
CA THR A 77 9.43 42.91 24.60
C THR A 77 9.69 44.23 23.89
N PHE A 78 8.71 44.71 23.12
CA PHE A 78 8.67 46.05 22.57
C PHE A 78 7.96 47.00 23.53
N GLU A 79 8.55 48.17 23.76
CA GLU A 79 7.97 49.24 24.59
C GLU A 79 6.73 49.91 23.95
N LYS A 80 6.48 49.66 22.66
CA LYS A 80 5.36 50.23 21.91
C LYS A 80 4.28 49.18 21.61
N ASP A 81 3.07 49.68 21.37
CA ASP A 81 1.94 48.91 20.85
C ASP A 81 2.10 48.69 19.35
N LEU A 82 2.71 47.55 18.98
CA LEU A 82 3.03 47.16 17.61
C LEU A 82 2.15 45.99 17.17
N HIS A 83 1.72 45.98 15.91
CA HIS A 83 1.01 44.84 15.35
C HIS A 83 1.97 43.96 14.56
N VAL A 84 2.40 42.85 15.17
CA VAL A 84 3.38 41.92 14.56
C VAL A 84 2.70 41.12 13.45
N ILE A 85 3.26 41.19 12.24
CA ILE A 85 2.78 40.47 11.04
C ILE A 85 3.49 39.12 10.93
N SER A 86 4.81 39.13 11.06
CA SER A 86 5.65 37.96 10.83
C SER A 86 6.86 38.02 11.76
N CYS A 87 7.29 36.85 12.24
CA CYS A 87 8.39 36.73 13.17
C CYS A 87 9.08 35.38 12.97
N SER A 88 10.40 35.35 13.02
CA SER A 88 11.16 34.10 12.96
C SER A 88 12.43 34.20 13.79
N ILE A 89 12.88 33.06 14.32
CA ILE A 89 14.10 32.92 15.12
C ILE A 89 15.10 31.99 14.43
N ASN A 90 16.39 32.26 14.57
CA ASN A 90 17.41 31.34 14.06
C ASN A 90 17.52 30.07 14.93
N ASN A 91 18.15 29.03 14.38
CA ASN A 91 18.31 27.74 15.03
C ASN A 91 19.01 27.83 16.41
N GLU A 92 19.97 28.75 16.56
CA GLU A 92 20.75 28.96 17.78
C GLU A 92 20.03 29.84 18.83
N LYS A 93 18.86 30.41 18.52
CA LYS A 93 18.12 31.37 19.36
C LYS A 93 18.89 32.66 19.72
N THR A 94 19.73 33.14 18.82
CA THR A 94 20.55 34.34 19.03
C THR A 94 20.02 35.56 18.27
N LEU A 95 19.29 35.34 17.17
CA LEU A 95 18.75 36.36 16.28
C LEU A 95 17.24 36.21 16.13
N LEU A 96 16.54 37.34 16.16
CA LEU A 96 15.10 37.45 15.98
C LEU A 96 14.80 38.42 14.84
N ALA A 97 14.09 37.96 13.81
CA ALA A 97 13.59 38.81 12.73
C ALA A 97 12.11 39.08 12.96
N VAL A 98 11.71 40.36 12.98
CA VAL A 98 10.32 40.77 13.27
C VAL A 98 9.86 41.77 12.24
N SER A 99 8.68 41.56 11.68
CA SER A 99 7.99 42.49 10.78
C SER A 99 6.69 42.93 11.42
N PHE A 100 6.44 44.24 11.51
CA PHE A 100 5.25 44.79 12.15
C PHE A 100 4.72 46.05 11.45
N LEU A 101 3.42 46.29 11.62
CA LEU A 101 2.77 47.52 11.19
C LEU A 101 2.88 48.59 12.27
N GLN A 102 3.20 49.81 11.84
CA GLN A 102 3.17 50.98 12.72
C GLN A 102 1.74 51.51 12.83
N SER A 103 1.24 51.64 14.06
CA SER A 103 -0.11 52.18 14.31
C SER A 103 -0.08 53.72 14.31
N THR A 104 -0.80 54.35 13.40
CA THR A 104 -0.89 55.82 13.23
C THR A 104 -1.78 56.51 14.28
N LYS A 105 -2.14 55.84 15.37
CA LYS A 105 -3.16 56.35 16.30
C LYS A 105 -2.65 57.39 17.31
N GLU A 106 -1.35 57.46 17.62
CA GLU A 106 -0.80 58.37 18.65
C GLU A 106 -0.03 59.59 18.12
N GLU A 107 0.27 59.68 16.82
CA GLU A 107 1.07 60.78 16.25
C GLU A 107 0.27 61.82 15.44
N ARG A 108 -1.03 61.99 15.71
CA ARG A 108 -1.87 62.96 14.96
C ARG A 108 -1.59 64.44 15.27
N VAL A 109 -0.68 64.78 16.19
CA VAL A 109 -0.55 66.19 16.61
C VAL A 109 0.76 66.87 16.17
N ASN A 110 1.88 66.19 15.91
CA ASN A 110 3.16 66.93 15.77
C ASN A 110 4.15 66.54 14.65
N GLN A 111 3.80 65.73 13.64
CA GLN A 111 4.73 65.48 12.52
C GLN A 111 4.02 65.39 11.16
N LEU A 112 3.60 66.54 10.63
CA LEU A 112 2.95 66.66 9.30
C LEU A 112 3.92 66.53 8.09
N LEU A 113 5.19 66.15 8.29
CA LEU A 113 6.23 66.22 7.25
C LEU A 113 7.24 65.06 7.25
N GLN A 114 6.88 63.85 7.65
CA GLN A 114 7.70 62.67 7.38
C GLN A 114 6.85 61.54 6.77
N PRO A 115 7.21 61.01 5.58
CA PRO A 115 6.60 59.78 5.07
C PRO A 115 7.08 58.63 5.96
N VAL A 116 6.26 58.22 6.92
CA VAL A 116 6.57 57.11 7.80
C VAL A 116 6.10 55.82 7.13
N SER A 117 7.04 54.91 6.84
CA SER A 117 6.75 53.61 6.24
C SER A 117 5.76 52.80 7.09
N LYS A 118 4.72 52.24 6.48
CA LYS A 118 3.67 51.50 7.20
C LYS A 118 4.18 50.21 7.86
N CYS A 119 5.15 49.54 7.24
CA CYS A 119 5.70 48.27 7.65
C CYS A 119 7.21 48.41 7.91
N LEU A 120 7.65 48.02 9.11
CA LEU A 120 9.06 47.92 9.46
C LEU A 120 9.45 46.46 9.69
N THR A 121 10.58 46.07 9.12
CA THR A 121 11.22 44.78 9.37
C THR A 121 12.55 44.98 10.09
N LEU A 122 12.67 44.40 11.27
CA LEU A 122 13.83 44.50 12.15
C LEU A 122 14.54 43.15 12.28
N LEU A 123 15.85 43.21 12.49
CA LEU A 123 16.70 42.11 12.92
C LEU A 123 17.29 42.47 14.28
N ILE A 124 17.06 41.62 15.28
CA ILE A 124 17.38 41.87 16.69
C ILE A 124 18.31 40.78 17.19
N GLU A 125 19.41 41.19 17.82
CA GLU A 125 20.26 40.29 18.62
C GLU A 125 19.60 40.10 19.99
N ILE A 126 19.26 38.87 20.39
CA ILE A 126 18.46 38.58 21.59
C ILE A 126 19.22 37.86 22.72
N HIS A 127 20.45 37.40 22.49
CA HIS A 127 21.23 36.65 23.48
C HIS A 127 22.70 37.11 23.56
N PRO A 128 23.01 38.14 24.37
CA PRO A 128 22.09 39.08 25.05
C PRO A 128 21.49 40.11 24.09
N VAL A 129 20.45 40.84 24.53
CA VAL A 129 19.90 41.97 23.75
C VAL A 129 20.96 43.05 23.58
N ASN A 130 21.40 43.27 22.34
CA ASN A 130 22.53 44.15 22.05
C ASN A 130 22.23 45.17 20.95
N ASN A 131 21.81 44.71 19.76
CA ASN A 131 21.58 45.60 18.62
C ASN A 131 20.25 45.29 17.91
N VAL A 132 19.60 46.35 17.43
CA VAL A 132 18.38 46.31 16.62
C VAL A 132 18.68 46.99 15.29
N ARG A 133 18.59 46.22 14.20
CA ARG A 133 18.86 46.71 12.84
C ARG A 133 17.59 46.75 12.02
N VAL A 134 17.37 47.85 11.30
CA VAL A 134 16.28 47.95 10.33
C VAL A 134 16.72 47.27 9.03
N LEU A 135 16.04 46.20 8.63
CA LEU A 135 16.27 45.52 7.35
C LEU A 135 15.56 46.23 6.21
N LYS A 136 14.28 46.58 6.42
CA LYS A 136 13.41 47.24 5.45
C LYS A 136 12.43 48.15 6.15
N ALA A 137 12.11 49.26 5.49
CA ALA A 137 11.04 50.19 5.84
C ALA A 137 10.27 50.47 4.54
N VAL A 138 9.07 49.89 4.43
CA VAL A 138 8.26 49.92 3.21
C VAL A 138 6.78 50.13 3.55
N ASP A 139 5.96 50.42 2.55
CA ASP A 139 4.52 50.62 2.74
C ASP A 139 3.69 49.34 2.64
N THR A 140 4.33 48.22 2.29
CA THR A 140 3.69 46.91 2.06
C THR A 140 4.17 45.87 3.08
N CYS A 141 3.39 44.80 3.30
CA CYS A 141 3.76 43.84 4.34
C CYS A 141 4.95 42.98 3.90
N ILE A 142 5.82 42.68 4.87
CA ILE A 142 6.97 41.82 4.67
C ILE A 142 6.85 40.60 5.58
N ARG A 143 7.05 39.41 5.03
CA ARG A 143 7.19 38.15 5.76
C ARG A 143 8.67 37.78 5.91
N VAL A 144 9.02 37.20 7.05
CA VAL A 144 10.39 36.83 7.39
C VAL A 144 10.47 35.38 7.87
N GLN A 145 11.48 34.64 7.42
CA GLN A 145 11.69 33.24 7.80
C GLN A 145 13.18 32.85 7.81
N PHE A 146 13.68 32.36 8.94
CA PHE A 146 15.04 31.81 9.02
C PHE A 146 15.13 30.40 8.43
N LEU A 147 16.28 30.12 7.80
CA LEU A 147 16.64 28.81 7.27
C LEU A 147 17.52 28.06 8.26
N TYR A 148 17.20 26.79 8.50
CA TYR A 148 17.87 25.93 9.45
C TYR A 148 18.77 24.96 8.68
N PRO A 149 20.04 24.78 9.06
CA PRO A 149 20.94 23.88 8.34
C PRO A 149 20.47 22.42 8.39
N VAL A 150 20.67 21.66 7.30
CA VAL A 150 20.16 20.27 7.13
C VAL A 150 21.08 19.21 7.79
N ALA A 151 22.23 19.60 8.35
CA ALA A 151 23.14 18.69 9.06
C ALA A 151 24.03 19.45 10.06
N ASN A 152 24.57 18.72 11.05
CA ASN A 152 25.65 19.11 12.00
C ASN A 152 26.98 19.52 11.31
N ARG A 153 26.93 20.30 10.23
CA ARG A 153 28.09 21.02 9.72
C ARG A 153 28.14 22.31 10.52
N ASN A 154 29.04 22.33 11.51
CA ASN A 154 29.44 23.44 12.38
C ASN A 154 28.38 24.54 12.57
N PRO A 155 27.68 24.58 13.72
CA PRO A 155 26.89 25.75 14.07
C PRO A 155 27.87 26.93 14.20
N PHE A 156 27.60 28.04 13.49
CA PHE A 156 28.40 29.26 13.31
C PHE A 156 29.35 29.34 12.09
N PRO A 157 29.39 30.49 11.38
CA PRO A 157 28.84 31.80 11.76
C PRO A 157 27.71 32.34 10.86
N GLU A 158 27.19 31.60 9.88
CA GLU A 158 26.26 32.17 8.89
C GLU A 158 24.81 31.70 9.09
N SER A 159 23.92 32.65 9.37
CA SER A 159 22.46 32.47 9.38
C SER A 159 21.86 33.03 8.10
N HIS A 160 20.92 32.32 7.50
CA HIS A 160 20.21 32.79 6.31
C HIS A 160 18.77 33.16 6.64
N LEU A 161 18.33 34.33 6.19
CA LEU A 161 16.98 34.86 6.41
C LEU A 161 16.30 35.12 5.07
N LEU A 162 15.14 34.52 4.83
CA LEU A 162 14.27 34.85 3.70
C LEU A 162 13.36 36.02 4.06
N LEU A 163 13.29 36.98 3.15
CA LEU A 163 12.40 38.14 3.21
C LEU A 163 11.49 38.12 1.97
N ILE A 164 10.18 38.07 2.21
CA ILE A 164 9.16 38.01 1.17
C ILE A 164 8.34 39.29 1.25
N SER A 165 8.32 40.07 0.17
CA SER A 165 7.60 41.34 0.10
C SER A 165 6.30 41.22 -0.68
N GLU A 166 5.25 41.88 -0.20
CA GLU A 166 4.01 42.09 -0.95
C GLU A 166 4.21 42.91 -2.24
N ASP A 167 5.33 43.62 -2.39
CA ASP A 167 5.76 44.25 -3.64
C ASP A 167 6.24 43.24 -4.70
N LYS A 168 5.83 41.97 -4.59
CA LYS A 168 6.13 40.90 -5.54
C LYS A 168 7.62 40.61 -5.69
N TYR A 169 8.33 40.47 -4.56
CA TYR A 169 9.71 39.98 -4.59
C TYR A 169 10.16 39.19 -3.37
N ILE A 170 11.21 38.38 -3.55
CA ILE A 170 11.85 37.59 -2.49
C ILE A 170 13.35 37.84 -2.46
N GLU A 171 13.89 38.12 -1.28
CA GLU A 171 15.31 38.34 -1.00
C GLU A 171 15.81 37.34 0.05
N GLN A 172 17.04 36.85 -0.10
CA GLN A 172 17.73 36.06 0.92
C GLN A 172 18.87 36.88 1.50
N PHE A 173 18.86 37.10 2.82
CA PHE A 173 19.91 37.76 3.56
C PHE A 173 20.89 36.75 4.14
N HIS A 174 22.18 37.06 4.06
CA HIS A 174 23.26 36.29 4.66
C HIS A 174 23.81 37.04 5.87
N ILE A 175 23.64 36.46 7.05
CA ILE A 175 23.93 37.11 8.33
C ILE A 175 25.07 36.36 8.99
N HIS A 176 26.26 36.96 8.95
CA HIS A 176 27.41 36.45 9.67
C HIS A 176 27.42 36.94 11.11
N VAL A 177 27.68 36.03 12.03
CA VAL A 177 27.59 36.24 13.48
C VAL A 177 28.87 35.75 14.15
N VAL A 178 29.47 36.60 14.98
CA VAL A 178 30.71 36.32 15.72
C VAL A 178 30.43 36.32 17.21
N THR A 179 31.14 35.48 17.95
CA THR A 179 31.10 35.46 19.41
C THR A 179 32.19 36.40 19.96
N GLU A 180 31.76 37.51 20.57
CA GLU A 180 32.61 38.37 21.39
C GLU A 180 32.58 37.89 22.85
N ASP A 181 33.72 37.93 23.54
CA ASP A 181 33.85 37.68 24.99
C ASP A 181 33.20 36.39 25.53
N HIS A 182 33.24 35.31 24.73
CA HIS A 182 32.78 33.94 25.05
C HIS A 182 31.27 33.80 25.37
N HIS A 183 30.49 34.88 25.39
CA HIS A 183 29.06 34.86 25.74
C HIS A 183 28.19 35.79 24.90
N LYS A 184 28.79 36.72 24.13
CA LYS A 184 28.05 37.74 23.37
C LYS A 184 28.07 37.41 21.89
N VAL A 185 26.89 37.28 21.29
CA VAL A 185 26.73 36.94 19.88
C VAL A 185 26.38 38.22 19.11
N VAL A 186 27.27 38.68 18.21
CA VAL A 186 27.16 39.96 17.49
C VAL A 186 27.28 39.76 15.98
N ILE A 187 26.52 40.51 15.19
CA ILE A 187 26.58 40.45 13.72
C ILE A 187 27.90 41.06 13.21
N GLN A 188 28.70 40.28 12.45
CA GLN A 188 30.09 40.51 12.06
C GLN A 188 30.35 41.79 11.23
N ASN A 189 29.34 42.31 10.53
CA ASN A 189 29.48 43.51 9.68
C ASN A 189 28.50 44.59 10.11
N SER A 190 28.96 45.82 10.34
CA SER A 190 28.14 46.99 10.70
C SER A 190 27.53 47.73 9.49
N GLY A 191 27.89 47.32 8.26
CA GLY A 191 27.36 47.87 7.00
C GLY A 191 26.10 47.15 6.49
N GLN A 192 25.84 47.28 5.19
CA GLN A 192 24.70 46.61 4.54
C GLN A 192 24.92 45.08 4.52
N LEU A 193 23.92 44.32 4.98
CA LEU A 193 23.97 42.87 4.96
C LEU A 193 23.96 42.35 3.51
N PRO A 194 24.80 41.36 3.17
CA PRO A 194 24.75 40.71 1.86
C PRO A 194 23.36 40.13 1.62
N ARG A 195 22.83 40.34 0.42
CA ARG A 195 21.51 39.84 0.01
C ARG A 195 21.51 39.39 -1.44
N ASP A 196 20.82 38.30 -1.70
CA ASP A 196 20.57 37.77 -3.03
C ASP A 196 19.10 37.92 -3.39
N ARG A 197 18.81 38.29 -4.63
CA ARG A 197 17.44 38.34 -5.16
C ARG A 197 17.05 36.95 -5.63
N VAL A 198 16.02 36.37 -5.02
CA VAL A 198 15.56 34.99 -5.30
C VAL A 198 14.53 34.98 -6.43
N ALA A 199 13.57 35.90 -6.38
CA ALA A 199 12.49 36.00 -7.36
C ALA A 199 11.91 37.43 -7.43
N ASP A 200 11.41 37.77 -8.61
CA ASP A 200 10.76 39.04 -8.96
C ASP A 200 9.42 38.78 -9.64
N ASP A 201 8.53 39.78 -9.59
CA ASP A 201 7.20 39.78 -10.21
C ASP A 201 6.33 38.58 -9.84
N LEU A 202 6.41 38.13 -8.58
CA LEU A 202 5.64 36.99 -8.09
C LEU A 202 4.13 37.26 -8.12
N ILE A 203 3.35 36.22 -8.38
CA ILE A 203 1.87 36.22 -8.27
C ILE A 203 1.42 35.32 -7.11
N TRP A 204 2.22 34.32 -6.76
CA TRP A 204 1.90 33.38 -5.70
C TRP A 204 3.17 32.79 -5.10
N ALA A 205 3.16 32.54 -3.78
CA ALA A 205 4.22 31.78 -3.12
C ALA A 205 3.67 30.93 -1.97
N GLN A 206 4.30 29.76 -1.76
CA GLN A 206 4.05 28.87 -0.63
C GLN A 206 5.36 28.44 0.03
N TRP A 207 5.31 28.34 1.35
CA TRP A 207 6.41 27.85 2.16
C TRP A 207 6.11 26.48 2.78
N ASP A 208 7.04 25.54 2.64
CA ASP A 208 7.04 24.25 3.35
C ASP A 208 7.95 24.36 4.58
N MET A 209 7.35 24.38 5.77
CA MET A 209 8.07 24.56 7.03
C MET A 209 9.08 23.45 7.33
N THR A 210 8.75 22.18 7.02
CA THR A 210 9.52 21.02 7.49
C THR A 210 10.75 20.80 6.61
N GLU A 211 10.54 20.88 5.30
CA GLU A 211 11.58 20.67 4.31
C GLU A 211 12.28 21.98 3.92
N GLN A 212 11.79 23.13 4.40
CA GLN A 212 12.26 24.49 4.10
C GLN A 212 12.38 24.74 2.59
N ARG A 213 11.28 24.48 1.88
CA ARG A 213 11.18 24.64 0.43
C ARG A 213 10.23 25.77 0.09
N LEU A 214 10.68 26.65 -0.80
CA LEU A 214 9.90 27.75 -1.34
C LEU A 214 9.36 27.37 -2.72
N PHE A 215 8.04 27.41 -2.87
CA PHE A 215 7.36 27.29 -4.17
C PHE A 215 6.83 28.65 -4.56
N TYR A 216 6.97 29.03 -5.82
CA TYR A 216 6.48 30.33 -6.28
C TYR A 216 6.15 30.32 -7.77
N ILE A 217 5.26 31.23 -8.18
CA ILE A 217 4.81 31.40 -9.56
C ILE A 217 5.15 32.82 -10.02
N VAL A 218 5.79 32.90 -11.19
CA VAL A 218 6.13 34.14 -11.89
C VAL A 218 5.41 34.12 -13.25
N PRO A 219 4.78 35.22 -13.69
CA PRO A 219 4.19 35.30 -15.01
C PRO A 219 5.30 35.20 -16.07
N LYS A 220 5.31 34.10 -16.82
CA LYS A 220 6.01 34.03 -18.10
C LYS A 220 4.98 34.21 -19.21
N LEU A 221 5.33 34.99 -20.23
CA LEU A 221 4.52 35.21 -21.45
C LEU A 221 4.18 33.91 -22.20
N GLU A 222 4.81 32.78 -21.88
CA GLU A 222 4.61 31.48 -22.53
C GLU A 222 4.71 30.34 -21.49
N ALA A 223 3.58 29.89 -20.93
CA ALA A 223 3.45 28.58 -20.27
C ALA A 223 1.98 28.12 -20.21
N SER A 224 1.77 26.86 -20.57
CA SER A 224 0.52 26.19 -20.96
C SER A 224 -0.30 25.59 -19.81
N LEU A 225 -0.39 26.25 -18.66
CA LEU A 225 -1.38 25.87 -17.66
C LEU A 225 -2.63 26.70 -17.94
N ASP A 226 -3.73 26.03 -18.28
CA ASP A 226 -5.04 26.61 -18.63
C ASP A 226 -5.75 27.23 -17.40
N ILE A 227 -4.97 27.81 -16.48
CA ILE A 227 -5.44 28.50 -15.29
C ILE A 227 -5.43 29.98 -15.64
N SER A 228 -6.59 30.62 -15.69
CA SER A 228 -6.69 32.07 -15.89
C SER A 228 -6.12 32.81 -14.67
N LEU A 229 -4.83 33.14 -14.71
CA LEU A 229 -4.12 33.87 -13.64
C LEU A 229 -4.32 35.40 -13.72
N ARG A 230 -5.20 35.89 -14.60
CA ARG A 230 -5.24 37.32 -15.00
C ARG A 230 -5.74 38.27 -13.91
N ASP A 231 -6.44 37.79 -12.88
CA ASP A 231 -7.06 38.61 -11.84
C ASP A 231 -6.62 38.24 -10.40
N ILE A 232 -5.51 37.49 -10.23
CA ILE A 232 -5.08 37.02 -8.90
C ILE A 232 -4.19 38.07 -8.23
N GLY A 233 -4.69 38.68 -7.15
CA GLY A 233 -3.86 39.41 -6.18
C GLY A 233 -2.79 38.49 -5.58
N LEU A 234 -1.62 39.03 -5.23
CA LEU A 234 -0.51 38.26 -4.68
C LEU A 234 -0.97 37.46 -3.45
N LYS A 235 -0.85 36.13 -3.50
CA LYS A 235 -1.29 35.25 -2.40
C LYS A 235 -0.11 34.49 -1.79
N PHE A 236 -0.01 34.55 -0.46
CA PHE A 236 0.98 33.83 0.33
C PHE A 236 0.33 32.66 1.08
N VAL A 237 0.95 31.49 1.02
CA VAL A 237 0.47 30.28 1.70
C VAL A 237 1.54 29.81 2.70
N ASN A 238 1.15 29.58 3.96
CA ASN A 238 2.02 29.12 5.04
C ASN A 238 3.18 30.07 5.44
N PHE A 239 2.98 31.39 5.36
CA PHE A 239 3.95 32.41 5.81
C PHE A 239 3.57 33.08 7.16
N GLY A 240 2.80 32.37 7.99
CA GLY A 240 2.33 32.86 9.29
C GLY A 240 0.96 33.54 9.24
N TYR A 241 0.66 34.37 10.26
CA TYR A 241 -0.66 34.98 10.45
C TYR A 241 -1.03 35.98 9.34
N ASP A 242 -2.12 35.74 8.62
CA ASP A 242 -2.55 36.57 7.50
C ASP A 242 -3.68 37.53 7.87
N TYR A 243 -3.36 38.81 8.05
CA TYR A 243 -4.33 39.86 8.41
C TYR A 243 -5.33 40.14 7.28
N SER A 244 -4.93 39.87 6.03
CA SER A 244 -5.68 40.24 4.81
C SER A 244 -6.86 39.31 4.51
N GLN A 245 -6.88 38.07 5.04
CA GLN A 245 -7.99 37.13 4.83
C GLN A 245 -9.29 37.56 5.52
N ASP A 246 -9.22 38.41 6.53
CA ASP A 246 -10.41 38.88 7.26
C ASP A 246 -11.13 40.06 6.56
N GLN A 247 -10.55 40.65 5.50
CA GLN A 247 -11.08 41.87 4.86
C GLN A 247 -11.45 41.74 3.36
N GLU A 248 -10.92 40.76 2.61
CA GLU A 248 -11.18 40.65 1.16
C GLU A 248 -12.24 39.58 0.78
N GLU A 249 -13.03 39.88 -0.26
CA GLU A 249 -14.04 38.98 -0.81
C GLU A 249 -13.42 37.67 -1.34
N PRO A 250 -14.09 36.50 -1.18
CA PRO A 250 -13.56 35.15 -1.45
C PRO A 250 -13.48 34.79 -2.94
N ARG A 251 -13.06 35.71 -3.81
CA ARG A 251 -12.95 35.50 -5.27
C ARG A 251 -11.55 35.04 -5.70
N SER A 252 -10.77 34.43 -4.81
CA SER A 252 -9.38 34.05 -5.10
C SER A 252 -9.24 32.57 -5.44
N LEU A 253 -8.39 32.24 -6.40
CA LEU A 253 -7.93 30.86 -6.64
C LEU A 253 -7.28 30.32 -5.35
N ASN A 254 -7.74 29.19 -4.84
CA ASN A 254 -7.01 28.47 -3.79
C ASN A 254 -6.05 27.48 -4.45
N LEU A 255 -4.76 27.74 -4.31
CA LEU A 255 -3.68 26.97 -4.91
C LEU A 255 -2.75 26.48 -3.80
N GLN A 256 -2.48 25.17 -3.77
CA GLN A 256 -1.57 24.54 -2.82
C GLN A 256 -0.69 23.51 -3.50
N VAL A 257 0.57 23.47 -3.07
CA VAL A 257 1.57 22.51 -3.54
C VAL A 257 1.86 21.51 -2.44
N PHE A 258 1.87 20.23 -2.79
CA PHE A 258 2.32 19.17 -1.88
C PHE A 258 3.44 18.36 -2.48
N THR A 259 4.40 18.02 -1.61
CA THR A 259 5.51 17.12 -1.94
C THR A 259 5.60 15.99 -0.94
N SER A 260 6.07 14.83 -1.39
CA SER A 260 6.25 13.64 -0.54
C SER A 260 7.71 13.18 -0.52
N LYS A 261 8.07 12.36 0.47
CA LYS A 261 9.40 11.72 0.54
C LYS A 261 9.63 10.70 -0.57
N THR A 262 8.58 10.23 -1.25
CA THR A 262 8.67 9.31 -2.39
C THR A 262 8.94 10.02 -3.72
N GLY A 263 8.99 11.36 -3.71
CA GLY A 263 9.19 12.16 -4.92
C GLY A 263 7.88 12.46 -5.67
N SER A 264 6.74 12.36 -4.98
CA SER A 264 5.46 12.84 -5.51
C SER A 264 5.43 14.37 -5.43
N PHE A 265 4.97 14.99 -6.51
CA PHE A 265 4.77 16.43 -6.63
C PHE A 265 3.38 16.68 -7.20
N CYS A 266 2.53 17.34 -6.41
CA CYS A 266 1.12 17.59 -6.71
C CYS A 266 0.81 19.08 -6.58
N LEU A 267 0.07 19.62 -7.54
CA LEU A 267 -0.50 20.97 -7.51
C LEU A 267 -2.01 20.86 -7.39
N CYS A 268 -2.57 21.33 -6.29
CA CYS A 268 -4.00 21.32 -6.02
C CYS A 268 -4.55 22.72 -6.27
N CYS A 269 -5.60 22.84 -7.07
CA CYS A 269 -6.31 24.08 -7.24
C CYS A 269 -7.82 23.90 -7.07
N SER A 270 -8.45 24.88 -6.44
CA SER A 270 -9.89 25.03 -6.44
C SER A 270 -10.24 26.47 -6.75
N GLN A 271 -11.27 26.63 -7.57
CA GLN A 271 -11.86 27.94 -7.85
C GLN A 271 -13.17 28.07 -7.08
N ALA A 272 -13.50 29.29 -6.68
CA ALA A 272 -14.83 29.57 -6.15
C ALA A 272 -15.89 29.10 -7.17
N PRO A 273 -16.99 28.46 -6.73
CA PRO A 273 -17.92 27.83 -7.64
C PRO A 273 -18.63 28.87 -8.50
N ASP A 274 -18.50 28.77 -9.84
CA ASP A 274 -19.29 29.56 -10.80
C ASP A 274 -20.77 29.18 -10.76
N ILE A 275 -21.07 27.93 -10.36
CA ILE A 275 -22.42 27.37 -10.21
C ILE A 275 -22.65 27.02 -8.73
N PRO A 276 -23.67 27.58 -8.05
CA PRO A 276 -23.85 27.42 -6.60
C PRO A 276 -24.15 25.98 -6.12
N LYS A 277 -24.33 25.02 -7.03
CA LYS A 277 -24.66 23.62 -6.72
C LYS A 277 -23.52 22.64 -7.01
N GLU A 278 -22.43 23.10 -7.63
CA GLU A 278 -21.30 22.25 -8.03
C GLU A 278 -20.00 22.86 -7.56
N VAL A 279 -19.10 22.01 -7.08
CA VAL A 279 -17.75 22.41 -6.68
C VAL A 279 -16.76 21.68 -7.56
N THR A 280 -15.90 22.46 -8.23
CA THR A 280 -14.84 21.93 -9.10
C THR A 280 -13.48 22.21 -8.49
N TYR A 281 -12.66 21.18 -8.39
CA TYR A 281 -11.25 21.30 -8.04
C TYR A 281 -10.42 20.40 -8.94
N SER A 282 -9.17 20.76 -9.18
CA SER A 282 -8.25 19.92 -9.94
C SER A 282 -6.96 19.65 -9.15
N VAL A 283 -6.40 18.46 -9.39
CA VAL A 283 -5.14 18.02 -8.82
C VAL A 283 -4.23 17.59 -9.97
N SER A 284 -3.17 18.37 -10.20
CA SER A 284 -2.16 18.09 -11.20
C SER A 284 -1.02 17.27 -10.58
N PHE A 285 -0.86 16.03 -11.07
CA PHE A 285 0.21 15.12 -10.65
C PHE A 285 1.43 15.35 -11.55
N LEU A 286 2.19 16.41 -11.28
CA LEU A 286 3.33 16.84 -12.09
C LEU A 286 4.41 15.75 -12.25
N HIS A 287 4.57 14.90 -11.23
CA HIS A 287 5.49 13.76 -11.26
C HIS A 287 5.02 12.59 -12.15
N LYS A 288 3.77 12.61 -12.63
CA LYS A 288 3.16 11.62 -13.54
C LYS A 288 2.78 12.19 -14.91
N GLY A 289 2.68 13.50 -15.05
CA GLY A 289 2.38 14.15 -16.33
C GLY A 289 0.90 14.20 -16.71
N TYR A 290 -0.02 14.14 -15.74
CA TYR A 290 -1.44 14.42 -15.98
C TYR A 290 -2.09 15.18 -14.81
N SER A 291 -3.25 15.75 -15.07
CA SER A 291 -4.11 16.44 -14.13
C SER A 291 -5.47 15.77 -14.08
N LYS A 292 -6.07 15.71 -12.88
CA LYS A 292 -7.43 15.22 -12.69
C LYS A 292 -8.31 16.34 -12.17
N THR A 293 -9.37 16.65 -12.90
CA THR A 293 -10.39 17.64 -12.53
C THR A 293 -11.62 16.90 -12.05
N PHE A 294 -12.05 17.22 -10.83
CA PHE A 294 -13.19 16.60 -10.18
C PHE A 294 -14.31 17.63 -10.03
N THR A 295 -15.52 17.27 -10.47
CA THR A 295 -16.72 18.07 -10.26
C THR A 295 -17.69 17.30 -9.37
N VAL A 296 -18.04 17.91 -8.24
CA VAL A 296 -18.87 17.33 -7.18
C VAL A 296 -20.22 18.03 -7.13
N ALA A 297 -21.31 17.27 -7.21
CA ALA A 297 -22.67 17.78 -7.05
C ALA A 297 -23.06 17.83 -5.56
N LEU A 298 -23.39 19.03 -5.04
CA LEU A 298 -23.75 19.21 -3.63
C LEU A 298 -25.21 18.80 -3.37
N GLN A 299 -25.44 17.85 -2.47
CA GLN A 299 -26.77 17.33 -2.14
C GLN A 299 -27.54 18.17 -1.10
N ARG A 300 -26.86 18.99 -0.28
CA ARG A 300 -27.47 19.83 0.78
C ARG A 300 -27.15 21.31 0.57
N THR A 301 -28.20 22.14 0.47
CA THR A 301 -28.13 23.61 0.28
C THR A 301 -28.31 24.42 1.56
N ASP A 302 -28.36 23.77 2.72
CA ASP A 302 -28.81 24.40 3.98
C ASP A 302 -27.71 25.25 4.68
N TYR A 303 -26.51 25.33 4.10
CA TYR A 303 -25.42 26.17 4.62
C TYR A 303 -25.26 27.42 3.76
N PRO A 304 -25.64 28.62 4.24
CA PRO A 304 -25.74 29.83 3.41
C PRO A 304 -24.40 30.45 2.99
N GLN A 305 -23.25 29.84 3.28
CA GLN A 305 -21.93 30.28 2.82
C GLN A 305 -21.03 29.06 2.56
N VAL A 306 -20.89 28.67 1.28
CA VAL A 306 -19.88 27.68 0.87
C VAL A 306 -18.51 28.34 1.04
N LYS A 307 -17.72 27.86 2.01
CA LYS A 307 -16.32 28.29 2.19
C LYS A 307 -15.42 27.58 1.19
N GLU A 308 -14.23 28.13 0.96
CA GLU A 308 -13.21 27.55 0.07
C GLU A 308 -12.92 26.08 0.44
N VAL A 309 -12.60 25.27 -0.59
CA VAL A 309 -12.17 23.88 -0.42
C VAL A 309 -10.81 23.87 0.27
N ALA A 310 -10.68 23.11 1.35
CA ALA A 310 -9.41 22.93 2.04
C ALA A 310 -8.66 21.72 1.49
N PHE A 311 -7.34 21.85 1.32
CA PHE A 311 -6.47 20.75 0.94
C PHE A 311 -5.54 20.37 2.10
N LEU A 312 -5.40 19.07 2.39
CA LEU A 312 -4.54 18.56 3.45
C LEU A 312 -3.58 17.51 2.91
N ASN A 313 -2.34 17.52 3.40
CA ASN A 313 -1.30 16.55 3.01
C ASN A 313 -1.15 15.42 4.04
N LEU A 314 -1.38 14.17 3.64
CA LEU A 314 -1.16 12.95 4.43
C LEU A 314 -0.08 12.03 3.82
N ASP A 315 0.95 12.61 3.17
CA ASP A 315 2.04 11.92 2.43
C ASP A 315 1.58 11.19 1.17
N TYR A 316 0.86 10.09 1.35
CA TYR A 316 0.38 9.21 0.28
C TYR A 316 -0.99 9.66 -0.21
N TYR A 317 -1.73 10.38 0.62
CA TYR A 317 -3.04 10.93 0.29
C TYR A 317 -3.04 12.46 0.36
N VAL A 318 -3.74 13.06 -0.60
CA VAL A 318 -4.21 14.45 -0.48
C VAL A 318 -5.68 14.39 -0.10
N VAL A 319 -6.03 15.05 1.00
CA VAL A 319 -7.44 15.20 1.41
C VAL A 319 -7.98 16.48 0.80
N VAL A 320 -9.08 16.38 0.08
CA VAL A 320 -9.88 17.52 -0.38
C VAL A 320 -11.12 17.58 0.50
N TYR A 321 -11.23 18.62 1.31
CA TYR A 321 -12.26 18.73 2.33
C TYR A 321 -13.08 20.00 2.16
N LEU A 322 -14.41 19.82 2.08
CA LEU A 322 -15.36 20.92 2.15
C LEU A 322 -16.22 20.75 3.42
N PRO A 323 -16.02 21.58 4.47
CA PRO A 323 -16.68 21.41 5.75
C PRO A 323 -18.21 21.29 5.64
N GLY A 324 -18.76 20.19 6.16
CA GLY A 324 -20.20 19.91 6.17
C GLY A 324 -20.78 19.33 4.88
N HIS A 325 -19.97 19.18 3.82
CA HIS A 325 -20.41 18.70 2.52
C HIS A 325 -19.76 17.36 2.13
N PHE A 326 -18.45 17.35 1.88
CA PHE A 326 -17.74 16.16 1.41
C PHE A 326 -16.28 16.09 1.88
N LEU A 327 -15.73 14.88 1.82
CA LEU A 327 -14.32 14.58 2.06
C LEU A 327 -13.84 13.61 0.96
N HIS A 328 -12.80 13.97 0.22
CA HIS A 328 -12.22 13.12 -0.81
C HIS A 328 -10.75 12.83 -0.50
N LEU A 329 -10.39 11.55 -0.40
CA LEU A 329 -9.00 11.10 -0.28
C LEU A 329 -8.48 10.70 -1.66
N LEU A 330 -7.49 11.43 -2.15
CA LEU A 330 -6.82 11.19 -3.43
C LEU A 330 -5.45 10.56 -3.22
N ASN A 331 -5.20 9.39 -3.81
CA ASN A 331 -3.89 8.76 -3.73
C ASN A 331 -2.89 9.48 -4.66
N THR A 332 -1.74 9.85 -4.12
CA THR A 332 -0.69 10.59 -4.86
C THR A 332 0.35 9.69 -5.52
N GLN A 333 0.42 8.41 -5.17
CA GLN A 333 1.41 7.46 -5.71
C GLN A 333 0.88 6.76 -6.96
N HIS A 334 -0.40 6.37 -6.92
CA HIS A 334 -1.12 5.73 -8.02
C HIS A 334 -2.37 6.52 -8.39
N PRO A 335 -2.23 7.77 -8.88
CA PRO A 335 -3.39 8.60 -9.15
C PRO A 335 -4.22 8.10 -10.33
N ASP A 336 -3.65 7.25 -11.21
CA ASP A 336 -4.32 6.65 -12.37
C ASP A 336 -5.51 5.78 -11.93
N LEU A 337 -5.37 5.11 -10.79
CA LEU A 337 -6.33 4.14 -10.31
C LEU A 337 -7.38 4.78 -9.40
N MET A 338 -8.58 4.95 -9.94
CA MET A 338 -9.73 5.51 -9.22
C MET A 338 -10.16 4.63 -8.02
N CYS A 339 -9.83 3.34 -8.02
CA CYS A 339 -10.11 2.42 -6.92
C CYS A 339 -9.33 2.73 -5.63
N TYR A 340 -8.36 3.64 -5.65
CA TYR A 340 -7.67 4.13 -4.45
C TYR A 340 -8.29 5.41 -3.87
N ASN A 341 -9.23 6.02 -4.58
CA ASN A 341 -9.85 7.28 -4.17
C ASN A 341 -11.09 7.01 -3.33
N LEU A 342 -11.11 7.52 -2.10
CA LEU A 342 -12.25 7.36 -1.18
C LEU A 342 -13.02 8.67 -1.07
N PHE A 343 -14.28 8.66 -1.48
CA PHE A 343 -15.16 9.81 -1.40
C PHE A 343 -16.28 9.61 -0.39
N LEU A 344 -16.36 10.52 0.56
CA LEU A 344 -17.35 10.51 1.63
C LEU A 344 -18.23 11.76 1.55
N THR A 345 -19.51 11.59 1.88
CA THR A 345 -20.49 12.69 1.97
C THR A 345 -21.28 12.60 3.26
N GLY A 346 -21.94 13.69 3.67
CA GLY A 346 -22.84 13.66 4.83
C GLY A 346 -22.11 13.57 6.16
N GLU A 347 -22.53 12.64 7.03
CA GLU A 347 -21.95 12.48 8.38
C GLU A 347 -20.58 11.81 8.37
N ASP A 348 -20.35 10.87 7.44
CA ASP A 348 -19.06 10.18 7.29
C ASP A 348 -17.93 11.12 6.85
N ALA A 349 -18.28 12.21 6.16
CA ALA A 349 -17.35 13.25 5.75
C ALA A 349 -16.97 14.23 6.87
N ARG A 350 -17.60 14.18 8.05
CA ARG A 350 -17.37 15.18 9.11
C ARG A 350 -16.03 14.94 9.80
N ILE A 351 -15.24 16.01 9.90
CA ILE A 351 -14.07 16.07 10.76
C ILE A 351 -14.46 16.89 11.99
N ASN A 352 -14.55 16.23 13.15
CA ASN A 352 -14.88 16.92 14.40
C ASN A 352 -13.78 17.93 14.78
N MET A 353 -14.12 18.97 15.53
CA MET A 353 -13.23 20.04 16.00
C MET A 353 -12.83 21.11 14.95
N LEU A 354 -12.95 20.85 13.65
CA LEU A 354 -12.76 21.87 12.61
C LEU A 354 -14.10 22.57 12.32
N HIS A 355 -14.33 23.70 12.97
CA HIS A 355 -15.58 24.46 12.83
C HIS A 355 -15.42 25.63 11.86
N LYS A 356 -16.00 25.51 10.66
CA LYS A 356 -16.33 26.65 9.76
C LYS A 356 -15.19 27.65 9.46
N SER A 357 -13.90 27.33 9.55
CA SER A 357 -12.80 28.31 9.46
C SER A 357 -11.81 28.07 8.31
N SER A 358 -10.92 29.05 8.05
CA SER A 358 -9.82 28.96 7.09
C SER A 358 -8.78 27.94 7.59
N ILE A 359 -8.80 26.76 6.98
CA ILE A 359 -7.91 25.65 7.30
C ILE A 359 -6.65 25.78 6.46
N GLN A 360 -5.49 25.82 7.11
CA GLN A 360 -4.19 25.76 6.44
C GLN A 360 -3.48 24.46 6.78
N SER A 361 -2.76 23.88 5.83
CA SER A 361 -1.87 22.73 6.06
C SER A 361 -0.41 23.22 6.04
N PRO A 362 0.13 23.67 7.18
CA PRO A 362 1.46 24.29 7.24
C PRO A 362 2.58 23.30 6.91
N PHE A 363 2.38 22.02 7.25
CA PHE A 363 3.28 20.93 6.94
C PHE A 363 2.54 19.59 6.97
N LYS A 364 3.26 18.54 6.57
CA LYS A 364 2.75 17.17 6.44
C LYS A 364 1.98 16.73 7.69
N SER A 365 0.77 16.21 7.48
CA SER A 365 -0.14 15.70 8.51
C SER A 365 -0.49 16.70 9.60
N ALA A 366 -0.25 18.01 9.38
CA ALA A 366 -0.63 19.06 10.31
C ALA A 366 -1.67 19.99 9.69
N VAL A 367 -2.61 20.39 10.54
CA VAL A 367 -3.67 21.33 10.24
C VAL A 367 -3.64 22.45 11.25
N TRP A 368 -3.64 23.67 10.74
CA TRP A 368 -3.74 24.88 11.52
C TRP A 368 -5.14 25.49 11.32
N ASP A 369 -5.87 25.65 12.41
CA ASP A 369 -7.13 26.39 12.42
C ASP A 369 -6.85 27.83 12.87
N CYS A 370 -6.81 28.73 11.89
CA CYS A 370 -6.51 30.15 12.11
C CYS A 370 -7.50 30.82 13.09
N CYS A 371 -8.77 30.42 13.07
CA CYS A 371 -9.79 31.07 13.90
C CYS A 371 -9.72 30.63 15.37
N SER A 372 -9.35 29.37 15.63
CA SER A 372 -9.22 28.87 17.02
C SER A 372 -7.81 28.97 17.58
N GLY A 373 -6.80 29.23 16.73
CA GLY A 373 -5.39 29.25 17.15
C GLY A 373 -4.88 27.87 17.57
N ARG A 374 -5.51 26.80 17.07
CA ARG A 374 -5.18 25.41 17.40
C ARG A 374 -4.46 24.73 16.25
N MET A 375 -3.46 23.94 16.62
CA MET A 375 -2.77 23.04 15.70
C MET A 375 -3.16 21.61 15.98
N PHE A 376 -3.52 20.88 14.93
CA PHE A 376 -3.90 19.49 15.00
C PHE A 376 -2.98 18.65 14.12
N THR A 377 -2.56 17.50 14.62
CA THR A 377 -2.10 16.43 13.74
C THR A 377 -3.27 15.60 13.24
N VAL A 378 -3.27 15.34 11.94
CA VAL A 378 -4.27 14.58 11.22
C VAL A 378 -3.72 13.20 10.89
N ARG A 379 -4.46 12.18 11.31
CA ARG A 379 -4.17 10.79 10.95
C ARG A 379 -5.45 10.09 10.52
N ILE A 380 -5.32 9.08 9.67
CA ILE A 380 -6.44 8.20 9.35
C ILE A 380 -6.65 7.28 10.54
N ASN A 381 -7.88 7.24 11.05
CA ASN A 381 -8.26 6.40 12.18
C ASN A 381 -8.52 4.97 11.71
N GLU A 382 -7.65 4.05 12.08
CA GLU A 382 -7.72 2.63 11.69
C GLU A 382 -9.06 1.99 12.09
N CYS A 383 -9.53 2.18 13.32
CA CYS A 383 -10.80 1.61 13.78
C CYS A 383 -12.01 2.15 13.01
N SER A 384 -12.02 3.46 12.70
CA SER A 384 -13.11 4.08 11.94
C SER A 384 -13.10 3.67 10.47
N LEU A 385 -11.90 3.49 9.88
CA LEU A 385 -11.74 2.97 8.53
C LEU A 385 -12.26 1.53 8.43
N MET A 386 -11.96 0.70 9.42
CA MET A 386 -12.49 -0.67 9.50
C MET A 386 -14.01 -0.64 9.72
N GLN A 387 -14.54 0.15 10.65
CA GLN A 387 -16.00 0.29 10.78
C GLN A 387 -16.68 0.73 9.47
N PHE A 388 -16.07 1.64 8.73
CA PHE A 388 -16.55 2.07 7.41
C PHE A 388 -16.54 0.91 6.40
N LEU A 389 -15.45 0.13 6.35
CA LEU A 389 -15.34 -1.05 5.49
C LEU A 389 -16.43 -2.09 5.76
N TRP A 390 -16.80 -2.31 7.03
CA TRP A 390 -17.88 -3.25 7.41
C TRP A 390 -19.28 -2.72 7.04
N ASN A 391 -19.51 -1.41 7.21
CA ASN A 391 -20.85 -0.82 7.03
C ASN A 391 -21.15 -0.40 5.59
N SER A 392 -20.11 -0.23 4.76
CA SER A 392 -20.25 0.21 3.38
C SER A 392 -21.04 -0.80 2.54
N LYS A 393 -21.92 -0.29 1.68
CA LYS A 393 -22.75 -1.11 0.77
C LYS A 393 -22.20 -1.15 -0.66
N LEU A 394 -21.45 -0.12 -1.05
CA LEU A 394 -20.87 0.00 -2.39
C LEU A 394 -19.51 -0.69 -2.44
N ASP A 395 -19.28 -1.45 -3.50
CA ASP A 395 -17.99 -2.11 -3.70
C ASP A 395 -16.86 -1.11 -3.95
N SER A 396 -17.13 0.04 -4.59
CA SER A 396 -16.15 1.12 -4.78
C SER A 396 -15.59 1.61 -3.45
N ASP A 397 -16.48 1.80 -2.47
CA ASP A 397 -16.14 2.35 -1.16
C ASP A 397 -15.38 1.31 -0.34
N ARG A 398 -15.80 0.05 -0.42
CA ARG A 398 -15.08 -1.08 0.21
C ARG A 398 -13.68 -1.24 -0.38
N LEU A 399 -13.55 -1.17 -1.71
CA LEU A 399 -12.25 -1.30 -2.38
C LEU A 399 -11.32 -0.14 -2.01
N ALA A 400 -11.79 1.10 -2.04
CA ALA A 400 -11.00 2.26 -1.66
C ALA A 400 -10.61 2.24 -0.17
N ALA A 401 -11.54 1.85 0.71
CA ALA A 401 -11.27 1.68 2.13
C ALA A 401 -10.29 0.53 2.41
N LEU A 402 -10.41 -0.59 1.69
CA LEU A 402 -9.49 -1.72 1.76
C LEU A 402 -8.09 -1.31 1.31
N HIS A 403 -7.95 -0.63 0.16
CA HIS A 403 -6.66 -0.11 -0.31
C HIS A 403 -6.05 0.89 0.67
N CYS A 404 -6.87 1.79 1.23
CA CYS A 404 -6.43 2.70 2.28
C CYS A 404 -5.94 1.91 3.50
N ALA A 405 -6.66 0.87 3.95
CA ALA A 405 -6.25 0.05 5.09
C ALA A 405 -4.94 -0.70 4.78
N LEU A 406 -4.82 -1.30 3.60
CA LEU A 406 -3.64 -2.04 3.15
C LEU A 406 -2.39 -1.15 3.05
N LEU A 407 -2.55 0.13 2.67
CA LEU A 407 -1.49 1.15 2.76
C LEU A 407 -0.99 1.36 4.20
N HIS A 408 -1.88 1.25 5.19
CA HIS A 408 -1.56 1.40 6.62
C HIS A 408 -1.15 0.08 7.31
N VAL A 409 -1.42 -1.10 6.72
CA VAL A 409 -1.00 -2.43 7.21
C VAL A 409 0.50 -2.51 7.48
N ARG A 410 1.30 -1.64 6.84
CA ARG A 410 2.73 -1.47 7.10
C ARG A 410 3.09 -1.40 8.60
N ASN A 411 2.17 -0.97 9.45
CA ASN A 411 2.45 -0.69 10.86
C ASN A 411 1.96 -1.75 11.86
N THR A 412 1.01 -2.64 11.54
CA THR A 412 0.42 -3.55 12.55
C THR A 412 -0.07 -4.90 11.98
N THR A 413 0.38 -6.01 12.58
CA THR A 413 -0.15 -7.37 12.35
C THR A 413 -1.63 -7.49 12.70
N ASP A 414 -2.11 -6.63 13.61
CA ASP A 414 -3.49 -6.61 14.09
C ASP A 414 -4.47 -6.11 13.01
N LEU A 415 -4.05 -5.15 12.17
CA LEU A 415 -4.89 -4.65 11.08
C LEU A 415 -5.03 -5.71 9.98
N GLU A 416 -3.94 -6.42 9.64
CA GLU A 416 -3.96 -7.54 8.70
C GLU A 416 -4.95 -8.63 9.15
N MET A 417 -4.92 -9.00 10.44
CA MET A 417 -5.86 -9.96 11.03
C MET A 417 -7.32 -9.46 10.98
N GLN A 418 -7.56 -8.18 11.25
CA GLN A 418 -8.91 -7.60 11.15
C GLN A 418 -9.42 -7.59 9.70
N ILE A 419 -8.55 -7.31 8.71
CA ILE A 419 -8.91 -7.38 7.30
C ILE A 419 -9.24 -8.84 6.92
N ILE A 420 -8.41 -9.80 7.31
CA ILE A 420 -8.68 -11.22 7.04
C ILE A 420 -10.01 -11.65 7.67
N GLN A 421 -10.30 -11.19 8.89
CA GLN A 421 -11.57 -11.43 9.55
C GLN A 421 -12.74 -10.83 8.73
N TRP A 422 -12.63 -9.58 8.27
CA TRP A 422 -13.65 -8.96 7.42
C TRP A 422 -13.92 -9.75 6.14
N ILE A 423 -12.86 -10.18 5.43
CA ILE A 423 -12.98 -10.96 4.20
C ILE A 423 -13.71 -12.29 4.49
N SER A 424 -13.36 -12.95 5.60
CA SER A 424 -13.98 -14.22 5.99
C SER A 424 -15.48 -14.10 6.31
N GLU A 425 -15.95 -12.93 6.73
CA GLU A 425 -17.36 -12.67 7.07
C GLU A 425 -18.18 -12.16 5.89
N ASN A 426 -17.52 -11.52 4.92
CA ASN A 426 -18.16 -10.82 3.80
C ASN A 426 -17.86 -11.45 2.43
N LEU A 427 -17.69 -12.78 2.39
CA LEU A 427 -17.29 -13.54 1.19
C LEU A 427 -18.20 -13.34 -0.04
N SER A 428 -19.49 -13.05 0.17
CA SER A 428 -20.47 -12.81 -0.91
C SER A 428 -20.81 -11.34 -1.11
N ALA A 429 -20.21 -10.44 -0.33
CA ALA A 429 -20.61 -9.05 -0.32
C ALA A 429 -20.02 -8.26 -1.50
N CYS A 430 -18.84 -8.65 -1.99
CA CYS A 430 -18.14 -7.96 -3.08
C CYS A 430 -18.44 -8.65 -4.41
N SER A 431 -18.96 -7.88 -5.38
CA SER A 431 -19.34 -8.37 -6.71
C SER A 431 -18.35 -7.95 -7.80
N THR A 432 -17.68 -6.81 -7.62
CA THR A 432 -16.80 -6.21 -8.64
C THR A 432 -15.32 -6.59 -8.51
N PHE A 433 -14.89 -7.12 -7.37
CA PHE A 433 -13.51 -7.49 -7.10
C PHE A 433 -13.40 -8.67 -6.14
N ASP A 434 -12.29 -9.41 -6.21
CA ASP A 434 -11.99 -10.48 -5.24
C ASP A 434 -11.10 -9.91 -4.11
N PRO A 435 -11.61 -9.84 -2.87
CA PRO A 435 -10.87 -9.24 -1.75
C PRO A 435 -9.61 -10.03 -1.36
N PHE A 436 -9.55 -11.34 -1.61
CA PHE A 436 -8.32 -12.12 -1.37
C PHE A 436 -7.23 -11.75 -2.38
N GLN A 437 -7.61 -11.49 -3.64
CA GLN A 437 -6.65 -11.07 -4.66
C GLN A 437 -6.01 -9.72 -4.30
N GLU A 438 -6.83 -8.75 -3.88
CA GLU A 438 -6.34 -7.44 -3.45
C GLU A 438 -5.48 -7.51 -2.18
N LEU A 439 -5.90 -8.30 -1.17
CA LEU A 439 -5.10 -8.50 0.03
C LEU A 439 -3.72 -9.09 -0.30
N ILE A 440 -3.67 -10.10 -1.16
CA ILE A 440 -2.40 -10.77 -1.54
C ILE A 440 -1.48 -9.79 -2.28
N ILE A 441 -1.98 -9.13 -3.33
CA ILE A 441 -1.17 -8.23 -4.15
C ILE A 441 -0.68 -7.03 -3.34
N ALA A 442 -1.58 -6.36 -2.62
CA ALA A 442 -1.19 -5.18 -1.86
C ALA A 442 -0.19 -5.53 -0.75
N SER A 443 -0.41 -6.61 0.00
CA SER A 443 0.50 -7.02 1.08
C SER A 443 1.88 -7.38 0.52
N LEU A 444 1.95 -8.05 -0.63
CA LEU A 444 3.21 -8.34 -1.32
C LEU A 444 3.92 -7.09 -1.81
N TYR A 445 3.18 -6.20 -2.45
CA TYR A 445 3.69 -4.93 -2.92
C TYR A 445 4.27 -4.11 -1.77
N TRP A 446 3.57 -3.99 -0.64
CA TRP A 446 4.02 -3.23 0.53
C TRP A 446 5.18 -3.91 1.28
N ALA A 447 5.25 -5.24 1.28
CA ALA A 447 6.35 -5.96 1.90
C ALA A 447 7.65 -5.90 1.08
N MET A 448 7.58 -5.58 -0.22
CA MET A 448 8.73 -5.63 -1.15
C MET A 448 9.21 -4.24 -1.63
N CYS A 449 8.32 -3.26 -1.72
CA CYS A 449 8.66 -1.91 -2.19
C CYS A 449 9.47 -1.00 -1.22
N PRO A 450 9.53 -1.20 0.12
CA PRO A 450 10.26 -0.26 0.99
C PRO A 450 11.78 -0.30 0.81
N GLU A 451 12.32 -1.35 0.18
CA GLU A 451 13.77 -1.57 0.07
C GLU A 451 14.39 -1.05 -1.23
N THR A 452 13.62 -0.88 -2.31
CA THR A 452 14.17 -0.47 -3.62
C THR A 452 13.22 0.45 -4.40
N SER A 453 13.69 1.67 -4.71
CA SER A 453 12.88 2.76 -5.29
C SER A 453 12.31 2.51 -6.69
N LYS A 454 12.67 1.42 -7.37
CA LYS A 454 12.15 1.07 -8.70
C LYS A 454 11.26 -0.18 -8.74
N LEU A 455 11.18 -0.96 -7.65
CA LEU A 455 10.33 -2.17 -7.61
C LEU A 455 8.84 -1.83 -7.66
N ASP A 456 8.47 -0.68 -7.08
CA ASP A 456 7.14 -0.09 -7.08
C ASP A 456 6.50 -0.08 -8.49
N LYS A 457 7.30 0.20 -9.52
CA LYS A 457 6.80 0.31 -10.90
C LYS A 457 6.73 -1.03 -11.65
N LEU A 458 7.35 -2.09 -11.12
CA LEU A 458 7.46 -3.40 -11.79
C LEU A 458 6.49 -4.42 -11.20
N LEU A 459 6.21 -4.32 -9.90
CA LEU A 459 5.24 -5.20 -9.25
C LEU A 459 3.81 -4.65 -9.40
N PRO A 460 2.81 -5.52 -9.52
CA PRO A 460 1.41 -5.09 -9.44
C PRO A 460 1.11 -4.62 -8.01
N TYR A 461 0.27 -3.59 -7.90
CA TYR A 461 -0.18 -3.04 -6.61
C TYR A 461 -1.67 -3.24 -6.37
N THR A 462 -2.43 -3.64 -7.41
CA THR A 462 -3.82 -4.09 -7.35
C THR A 462 -4.06 -5.22 -8.35
N SER A 463 -5.10 -6.03 -8.15
CA SER A 463 -5.56 -6.99 -9.17
C SER A 463 -6.32 -6.29 -10.30
N LEU A 464 -6.82 -5.06 -10.04
CA LEU A 464 -7.71 -4.30 -10.91
C LEU A 464 -7.01 -3.13 -11.63
N LEU A 465 -6.05 -3.45 -12.51
CA LEU A 465 -5.26 -2.44 -13.24
C LEU A 465 -6.08 -1.51 -14.15
N TYR A 466 -7.31 -1.88 -14.52
CA TYR A 466 -8.19 -1.11 -15.42
C TYR A 466 -9.57 -0.85 -14.81
N TRP A 467 -9.61 -0.63 -13.50
CA TRP A 467 -10.88 -0.31 -12.84
C TRP A 467 -11.40 1.05 -13.29
N ASN A 468 -12.44 1.04 -14.12
CA ASN A 468 -13.14 2.24 -14.61
C ASN A 468 -14.47 2.49 -13.87
N GLY A 469 -14.58 2.02 -12.63
CA GLY A 469 -15.81 2.21 -11.86
C GLY A 469 -16.05 3.69 -11.57
N ILE A 470 -17.31 4.11 -11.72
CA ILE A 470 -17.72 5.48 -11.43
C ILE A 470 -17.93 5.61 -9.92
N ILE A 471 -17.26 6.57 -9.29
CA ILE A 471 -17.51 6.92 -7.89
C ILE A 471 -18.80 7.74 -7.85
N PRO A 472 -19.86 7.31 -7.15
CA PRO A 472 -21.12 8.03 -7.12
C PRO A 472 -20.96 9.45 -6.58
N GLY A 473 -21.52 10.45 -7.27
CA GLY A 473 -21.51 11.84 -6.84
C GLY A 473 -20.29 12.67 -7.29
N ILE A 474 -19.31 12.06 -7.97
CA ILE A 474 -18.17 12.75 -8.55
C ILE A 474 -18.05 12.42 -10.04
N THR A 475 -17.76 13.45 -10.85
CA THR A 475 -17.26 13.27 -12.21
C THR A 475 -15.78 13.62 -12.26
N CYS A 476 -14.99 12.81 -12.97
CA CYS A 476 -13.54 12.99 -13.07
C CYS A 476 -13.13 13.08 -14.54
N ILE A 477 -12.41 14.14 -14.90
CA ILE A 477 -11.80 14.35 -16.21
C ILE A 477 -10.28 14.30 -16.02
N THR A 478 -9.58 13.60 -16.91
CA THR A 478 -8.11 13.48 -16.86
C THR A 478 -7.50 14.14 -18.07
N ASP A 479 -6.62 15.11 -17.85
CA ASP A 479 -5.93 15.89 -18.88
C ASP A 479 -4.43 15.64 -18.82
N ILE A 480 -3.76 15.47 -19.96
CA ILE A 480 -2.30 15.27 -20.01
C ILE A 480 -1.62 16.64 -19.89
N ILE A 481 -0.62 16.75 -19.02
CA ILE A 481 0.13 17.98 -18.78
C ILE A 481 1.61 17.81 -19.13
N SER A 482 2.26 18.90 -19.52
CA SER A 482 3.69 18.92 -19.79
C SER A 482 4.50 18.60 -18.53
N LEU A 483 5.47 17.69 -18.65
CA LEU A 483 6.35 17.33 -17.54
C LEU A 483 7.25 18.51 -17.14
N PRO A 484 7.50 18.72 -15.83
CA PRO A 484 8.40 19.77 -15.36
C PRO A 484 9.85 19.53 -15.79
N GLU A 485 10.55 20.62 -16.09
CA GLU A 485 11.98 20.61 -16.41
C GLU A 485 12.82 20.99 -15.18
N LEU A 486 13.78 20.14 -14.83
CA LEU A 486 14.73 20.42 -13.77
C LEU A 486 15.97 21.12 -14.35
N LYS A 487 16.18 22.38 -13.97
CA LYS A 487 17.32 23.20 -14.44
C LYS A 487 18.65 22.87 -13.76
N VAL A 488 18.61 22.24 -12.59
CA VAL A 488 19.80 21.91 -11.80
C VAL A 488 20.16 20.45 -11.99
N GLN A 489 21.44 20.20 -12.29
CA GLN A 489 22.00 18.84 -12.40
C GLN A 489 22.48 18.35 -11.03
N ASN A 490 22.42 17.04 -10.78
CA ASN A 490 22.90 16.37 -9.55
C ASN A 490 22.16 16.75 -8.25
N CYS A 491 20.84 16.93 -8.30
CA CYS A 491 20.05 17.17 -7.11
C CYS A 491 20.00 15.94 -6.19
N LYS A 492 19.98 16.14 -4.87
CA LYS A 492 19.89 15.07 -3.86
C LYS A 492 18.53 15.07 -3.17
N GLY A 493 18.15 13.92 -2.59
CA GLY A 493 16.98 13.81 -1.72
C GLY A 493 15.66 13.80 -2.51
N PHE A 494 14.77 14.76 -2.26
CA PHE A 494 13.47 14.84 -2.95
C PHE A 494 13.63 15.01 -4.47
N TRP A 495 14.47 15.94 -4.90
CA TRP A 495 14.68 16.27 -6.31
C TRP A 495 15.26 15.12 -7.12
N GLU A 496 16.10 14.28 -6.50
CA GLU A 496 16.63 13.05 -7.10
C GLU A 496 15.49 12.07 -7.41
N LYS A 497 14.60 11.85 -6.43
CA LYS A 497 13.44 10.98 -6.57
C LYS A 497 12.43 11.53 -7.58
N LEU A 498 12.19 12.84 -7.57
CA LEU A 498 11.34 13.48 -8.57
C LEU A 498 11.92 13.30 -9.97
N ASN A 499 13.22 13.54 -10.17
CA ASN A 499 13.87 13.34 -11.48
C ASN A 499 13.72 11.90 -11.96
N LEU A 500 13.93 10.92 -11.07
CA LEU A 500 13.69 9.50 -11.39
C LEU A 500 12.23 9.22 -11.78
N ASN A 501 11.26 9.86 -11.12
CA ASN A 501 9.85 9.73 -11.50
C ASN A 501 9.57 10.32 -12.88
N LEU A 502 10.10 11.51 -13.18
CA LEU A 502 9.94 12.17 -14.47
C LEU A 502 10.60 11.39 -15.62
N GLU A 503 11.80 10.86 -15.40
CA GLU A 503 12.47 9.98 -16.37
C GLU A 503 11.64 8.73 -16.64
N CYS A 504 11.10 8.10 -15.60
CA CYS A 504 10.23 6.95 -15.78
C CYS A 504 9.00 7.26 -16.63
N VAL A 505 8.35 8.42 -16.46
CA VAL A 505 7.18 8.79 -17.28
C VAL A 505 7.58 9.00 -18.74
N LYS A 506 8.73 9.64 -19.00
CA LYS A 506 9.23 9.88 -20.38
C LYS A 506 9.49 8.59 -21.14
N TYR A 507 9.93 7.54 -20.44
CA TYR A 507 10.32 6.25 -21.03
C TYR A 507 9.37 5.10 -20.65
N ALA A 508 8.19 5.39 -20.08
CA ALA A 508 7.26 4.36 -19.65
C ALA A 508 6.65 3.65 -20.86
N GLU A 509 7.04 2.39 -21.09
CA GLU A 509 6.23 1.49 -21.88
C GLU A 509 4.97 1.09 -21.07
N PRO A 510 3.78 1.00 -21.68
CA PRO A 510 2.52 0.74 -20.99
C PRO A 510 2.39 -0.65 -20.32
N HIS A 511 3.43 -1.49 -20.35
CA HIS A 511 3.40 -2.88 -19.87
C HIS A 511 4.56 -3.23 -18.91
N LEU A 512 4.97 -2.30 -18.04
CA LEU A 512 6.05 -2.52 -17.08
C LEU A 512 5.69 -3.47 -15.93
N HIS A 513 4.41 -3.72 -15.66
CA HIS A 513 4.01 -4.58 -14.56
C HIS A 513 4.16 -6.07 -14.90
N TYR A 514 4.71 -6.83 -13.95
CA TYR A 514 4.78 -8.28 -14.03
C TYR A 514 3.37 -8.89 -14.15
N ASN A 515 3.18 -9.70 -15.20
CA ASN A 515 1.91 -10.34 -15.50
C ASN A 515 2.06 -11.87 -15.59
N ASN A 516 1.25 -12.58 -14.81
CA ASN A 516 1.23 -14.05 -14.77
C ASN A 516 0.63 -14.71 -16.02
N ASN A 517 0.26 -13.97 -17.08
CA ASN A 517 -0.24 -14.55 -18.32
C ASN A 517 0.78 -15.48 -19.00
N VAL A 518 2.07 -15.12 -18.97
CA VAL A 518 3.14 -15.99 -19.49
C VAL A 518 3.29 -17.22 -18.60
N LEU A 519 3.21 -17.05 -17.27
CA LEU A 519 3.24 -18.13 -16.28
C LEU A 519 2.15 -19.14 -16.54
N ARG A 520 0.91 -18.66 -16.69
CA ARG A 520 -0.27 -19.48 -16.96
C ARG A 520 -0.12 -20.31 -18.23
N ARG A 521 0.41 -19.73 -19.31
CA ARG A 521 0.61 -20.46 -20.58
C ARG A 521 1.67 -21.55 -20.45
N GLU A 522 2.81 -21.24 -19.84
CA GLU A 522 3.87 -22.24 -19.62
C GLU A 522 3.44 -23.34 -18.66
N TRP A 523 2.71 -22.97 -17.61
CA TRP A 523 2.11 -23.89 -16.65
C TRP A 523 1.23 -24.93 -17.34
N TYR A 524 0.21 -24.49 -18.10
CA TYR A 524 -0.69 -25.41 -18.80
C TYR A 524 0.03 -26.25 -19.85
N LYS A 525 1.06 -25.70 -20.51
CA LYS A 525 1.89 -26.46 -21.45
C LYS A 525 2.58 -27.63 -20.75
N LEU A 526 3.26 -27.38 -19.63
CA LEU A 526 3.97 -28.42 -18.88
C LEU A 526 3.03 -29.46 -18.25
N LEU A 527 1.83 -29.07 -17.82
CA LEU A 527 0.80 -30.03 -17.37
C LEU A 527 0.24 -30.88 -18.52
N SER A 528 0.15 -30.33 -19.73
CA SER A 528 -0.31 -31.11 -20.89
C SER A 528 0.75 -32.11 -21.35
N GLU A 529 2.03 -31.74 -21.29
CA GLU A 529 3.17 -32.61 -21.58
C GLU A 529 3.31 -33.75 -20.56
N GLU A 530 2.85 -33.56 -19.32
CA GLU A 530 2.80 -34.63 -18.30
C GLU A 530 1.82 -35.75 -18.62
N LYS A 531 0.73 -35.47 -19.35
CA LYS A 531 -0.26 -36.49 -19.75
C LYS A 531 0.22 -37.36 -20.92
N ALA A 532 1.25 -36.93 -21.64
CA ALA A 532 1.92 -37.73 -22.65
C ALA A 532 3.11 -38.44 -21.98
N GLU A 533 3.16 -39.77 -22.01
CA GLU A 533 4.12 -40.63 -21.30
C GLU A 533 5.62 -40.42 -21.64
N GLU A 534 5.99 -39.39 -22.42
CA GLU A 534 7.38 -39.11 -22.83
C GLU A 534 8.08 -38.12 -21.90
N ARG A 535 8.44 -38.51 -20.67
CA ARG A 535 9.37 -37.71 -19.84
C ARG A 535 10.83 -38.08 -20.10
N ARG A 536 11.52 -37.28 -20.92
CA ARG A 536 12.95 -36.98 -20.69
C ARG A 536 13.03 -35.77 -19.77
N THR A 537 13.64 -35.93 -18.59
CA THR A 537 13.90 -34.84 -17.64
C THR A 537 14.82 -33.80 -18.27
N THR A 538 14.23 -32.76 -18.87
CA THR A 538 14.98 -31.65 -19.44
C THR A 538 15.71 -30.90 -18.32
N THR A 539 16.92 -30.41 -18.60
CA THR A 539 17.72 -29.59 -17.66
C THR A 539 16.93 -28.38 -17.13
N TYR A 540 15.98 -27.89 -17.94
CA TYR A 540 15.03 -26.84 -17.60
C TYR A 540 14.12 -27.21 -16.41
N LEU A 541 13.46 -28.37 -16.45
CA LEU A 541 12.60 -28.83 -15.35
C LEU A 541 13.37 -29.01 -14.04
N ARG A 542 14.62 -29.50 -14.12
CA ARG A 542 15.49 -29.64 -12.95
C ARG A 542 15.76 -28.29 -12.29
N ASN A 543 16.08 -27.27 -13.08
CA ASN A 543 16.31 -25.92 -12.57
C ASN A 543 15.05 -25.32 -11.92
N ILE A 544 13.87 -25.59 -12.47
CA ILE A 544 12.59 -25.16 -11.89
C ILE A 544 12.39 -25.78 -10.50
N PHE A 545 12.60 -27.09 -10.35
CA PHE A 545 12.47 -27.74 -9.05
C PHE A 545 13.52 -27.28 -8.04
N GLU A 546 14.75 -27.00 -8.48
CA GLU A 546 15.77 -26.42 -7.60
C GLU A 546 15.39 -25.00 -7.12
N ASN A 547 14.78 -24.18 -7.97
CA ASN A 547 14.24 -22.88 -7.54
C ASN A 547 13.14 -23.05 -6.49
N ALA A 548 12.23 -24.01 -6.68
CA ALA A 548 11.18 -24.29 -5.71
C ALA A 548 11.76 -24.75 -4.36
N LYS A 549 12.78 -25.61 -4.38
CA LYS A 549 13.49 -26.06 -3.19
C LYS A 549 14.10 -24.90 -2.40
N LYS A 550 14.71 -23.92 -3.09
CA LYS A 550 15.29 -22.71 -2.47
C LYS A 550 14.23 -21.84 -1.79
N VAL A 551 13.07 -21.67 -2.41
CA VAL A 551 11.95 -20.92 -1.80
C VAL A 551 11.46 -21.63 -0.53
N LEU A 552 11.27 -22.95 -0.58
CA LEU A 552 10.81 -23.72 0.56
C LEU A 552 11.82 -23.72 1.71
N SER A 553 13.13 -23.76 1.43
CA SER A 553 14.15 -23.62 2.48
C SER A 553 14.18 -22.23 3.10
N ASN A 554 14.06 -21.16 2.29
CA ASN A 554 13.99 -19.78 2.80
C ASN A 554 12.77 -19.57 3.70
N LEU A 555 11.63 -20.15 3.33
CA LEU A 555 10.42 -20.11 4.15
C LEU A 555 10.59 -20.87 5.48
N ALA A 556 11.30 -22.00 5.48
CA ALA A 556 11.57 -22.76 6.70
C ALA A 556 12.45 -21.98 7.69
N GLU A 557 13.37 -21.13 7.20
CA GLU A 557 14.19 -20.24 8.05
C GLU A 557 13.34 -19.16 8.74
N TRP A 558 12.23 -18.74 8.13
CA TRP A 558 11.33 -17.71 8.68
C TRP A 558 10.35 -18.26 9.73
N ASN A 559 10.14 -19.58 9.78
CA ASN A 559 9.11 -20.22 10.60
C ASN A 559 9.75 -21.12 11.67
N LEU A 560 10.19 -20.51 12.76
CA LEU A 560 10.73 -21.21 13.94
C LEU A 560 9.64 -21.72 14.90
N GLU A 561 8.37 -21.31 14.74
CA GLU A 561 7.24 -21.73 15.56
C GLU A 561 6.39 -22.84 14.89
N GLU A 562 5.83 -23.75 15.70
CA GLU A 562 4.90 -24.79 15.23
C GLU A 562 3.63 -24.16 14.65
N ARG A 563 3.47 -24.23 13.32
CA ARG A 563 2.30 -23.74 12.61
C ARG A 563 1.04 -24.52 13.00
N LEU A 564 -0.08 -23.79 13.19
CA LEU A 564 -1.37 -24.38 13.59
C LEU A 564 -2.03 -25.21 12.48
N VAL A 565 -1.72 -24.92 11.21
CA VAL A 565 -2.30 -25.58 10.04
C VAL A 565 -1.27 -26.56 9.45
N PRO A 566 -1.65 -27.82 9.14
CA PRO A 566 -0.72 -28.85 8.65
C PRO A 566 -0.35 -28.66 7.16
N LEU A 567 0.23 -27.51 6.82
CA LEU A 567 0.78 -27.20 5.49
C LEU A 567 2.27 -27.60 5.44
N PHE A 568 2.80 -27.84 4.24
CA PHE A 568 4.18 -28.29 3.96
C PHE A 568 4.55 -29.71 4.41
N GLN A 569 3.60 -30.50 4.89
CA GLN A 569 3.83 -31.89 5.27
C GLN A 569 3.98 -32.84 4.08
N GLU A 570 3.62 -32.39 2.87
CA GLU A 570 3.52 -33.23 1.68
C GLU A 570 4.25 -32.62 0.47
N GLU A 571 4.76 -33.49 -0.40
CA GLU A 571 5.37 -33.07 -1.67
C GLU A 571 4.28 -32.92 -2.75
N ASP A 572 3.84 -31.69 -2.98
CA ASP A 572 2.92 -31.38 -4.08
C ASP A 572 3.71 -31.03 -5.35
N TYR A 573 3.76 -31.97 -6.30
CA TYR A 573 4.49 -31.80 -7.57
C TYR A 573 4.01 -30.59 -8.37
N GLN A 574 2.69 -30.39 -8.45
CA GLN A 574 2.11 -29.29 -9.20
C GLN A 574 2.47 -27.97 -8.49
N GLN A 575 2.21 -27.82 -7.20
CA GLN A 575 2.55 -26.56 -6.53
C GLN A 575 4.06 -26.26 -6.57
N ARG A 576 4.94 -27.27 -6.43
CA ARG A 576 6.40 -27.09 -6.59
C ARG A 576 6.80 -26.61 -7.97
N LEU A 577 6.20 -27.16 -9.03
CA LEU A 577 6.45 -26.70 -10.39
C LEU A 577 6.02 -25.22 -10.55
N LEU A 578 4.90 -24.81 -9.95
CA LEU A 578 4.35 -23.46 -10.11
C LEU A 578 5.23 -22.44 -9.38
N ILE A 579 5.66 -22.78 -8.16
CA ILE A 579 6.63 -22.01 -7.37
C ILE A 579 7.90 -21.78 -8.19
N GLY A 580 8.47 -22.85 -8.74
CA GLY A 580 9.73 -22.76 -9.48
C GLY A 580 9.62 -21.95 -10.79
N LEU A 581 8.51 -22.08 -11.51
CA LEU A 581 8.23 -21.31 -12.72
C LEU A 581 8.05 -19.82 -12.42
N MET A 582 7.34 -19.50 -11.34
CA MET A 582 7.12 -18.12 -10.92
C MET A 582 8.45 -17.43 -10.58
N VAL A 583 9.36 -18.13 -9.89
CA VAL A 583 10.72 -17.64 -9.62
C VAL A 583 11.47 -17.37 -10.93
N ALA A 584 11.42 -18.30 -11.88
CA ALA A 584 12.12 -18.15 -13.16
C ALA A 584 11.60 -16.94 -13.96
N GLN A 585 10.28 -16.76 -14.05
CA GLN A 585 9.67 -15.69 -14.83
C GLN A 585 9.81 -14.32 -14.16
N LEU A 586 9.62 -14.24 -12.84
CA LEU A 586 9.82 -12.99 -12.11
C LEU A 586 11.29 -12.55 -12.19
N LYS A 587 12.23 -13.49 -12.06
CA LYS A 587 13.67 -13.21 -12.24
C LYS A 587 13.96 -12.65 -13.63
N ASP A 588 13.43 -13.28 -14.69
CA ASP A 588 13.64 -12.80 -16.06
C ASP A 588 13.04 -11.40 -16.27
N HIS A 589 11.84 -11.15 -15.77
CA HIS A 589 11.20 -9.83 -15.81
C HIS A 589 12.03 -8.76 -15.08
N LEU A 590 12.46 -9.03 -13.84
CA LEU A 590 13.29 -8.10 -13.08
C LEU A 590 14.66 -7.88 -13.73
N MET A 591 15.29 -8.91 -14.27
CA MET A 591 16.58 -8.80 -14.97
C MET A 591 16.50 -7.90 -16.22
N ARG A 592 15.37 -7.92 -16.94
CA ARG A 592 15.15 -7.06 -18.12
C ARG A 592 15.07 -5.59 -17.74
N HIS A 593 14.37 -5.26 -16.65
CA HIS A 593 14.10 -3.88 -16.25
C HIS A 593 15.06 -3.30 -15.19
N LEU A 594 15.77 -4.13 -14.44
CA LEU A 594 16.72 -3.76 -13.38
C LEU A 594 18.16 -4.20 -13.69
N GLN A 595 18.65 -3.91 -14.90
CA GLN A 595 19.99 -4.34 -15.34
C GLN A 595 21.15 -3.83 -14.45
N TYR A 596 20.92 -2.73 -13.72
CA TYR A 596 21.88 -2.13 -12.79
C TYR A 596 21.88 -2.78 -11.40
N VAL A 597 20.86 -3.57 -11.06
CA VAL A 597 20.80 -4.32 -9.80
C VAL A 597 21.56 -5.63 -10.02
N GLY A 598 22.56 -5.89 -9.17
CA GLY A 598 23.36 -7.11 -9.28
C GLY A 598 22.50 -8.38 -9.24
N LYS A 599 22.87 -9.38 -10.05
CA LYS A 599 22.11 -10.65 -10.20
C LYS A 599 21.79 -11.32 -8.85
N THR A 600 22.72 -11.27 -7.90
CA THR A 600 22.53 -11.84 -6.55
C THR A 600 21.44 -11.14 -5.75
N LYS A 601 21.30 -9.81 -5.90
CA LYS A 601 20.23 -9.04 -5.24
C LYS A 601 18.88 -9.33 -5.88
N ILE A 602 18.82 -9.46 -7.21
CA ILE A 602 17.58 -9.84 -7.91
C ILE A 602 17.15 -11.25 -7.48
N ASP A 603 18.10 -12.19 -7.39
CA ASP A 603 17.80 -13.54 -6.94
C ASP A 603 17.20 -13.56 -5.52
N GLN A 604 17.74 -12.75 -4.60
CA GLN A 604 17.19 -12.61 -3.25
C GLN A 604 15.78 -12.00 -3.27
N ILE A 605 15.58 -10.90 -4.01
CA ILE A 605 14.27 -10.23 -4.12
C ILE A 605 13.19 -11.19 -4.63
N VAL A 606 13.52 -12.02 -5.64
CA VAL A 606 12.58 -13.00 -6.21
C VAL A 606 12.26 -14.11 -5.22
N LEU A 607 13.28 -14.64 -4.53
CA LEU A 607 13.08 -15.66 -3.50
C LEU A 607 12.21 -15.13 -2.36
N ASP A 608 12.48 -13.91 -1.89
CA ASP A 608 11.71 -13.26 -0.82
C ASP A 608 10.28 -12.97 -1.25
N TYR A 609 10.06 -12.55 -2.50
CA TYR A 609 8.72 -12.32 -3.05
C TYR A 609 7.85 -13.58 -2.98
N VAL A 610 8.36 -14.70 -3.51
CA VAL A 610 7.59 -15.95 -3.56
C VAL A 610 7.47 -16.58 -2.16
N SER A 611 8.49 -16.42 -1.31
CA SER A 611 8.43 -16.88 0.10
C SER A 611 7.36 -16.10 0.89
N LYS A 612 7.33 -14.77 0.79
CA LYS A 612 6.31 -13.92 1.44
C LYS A 612 4.91 -14.22 0.95
N LEU A 613 4.76 -14.55 -0.34
CA LEU A 613 3.47 -14.94 -0.91
C LEU A 613 2.94 -16.22 -0.26
N LEU A 614 3.77 -17.26 -0.17
CA LEU A 614 3.38 -18.52 0.48
C LEU A 614 3.12 -18.31 1.98
N ASP A 615 3.95 -17.51 2.65
CA ASP A 615 3.78 -17.16 4.07
C ASP A 615 2.45 -16.43 4.32
N LEU A 616 2.09 -15.47 3.47
CA LEU A 616 0.83 -14.73 3.57
C LEU A 616 -0.39 -15.65 3.45
N ILE A 617 -0.37 -16.59 2.50
CA ILE A 617 -1.45 -17.58 2.37
C ILE A 617 -1.53 -18.46 3.63
N CYS A 618 -0.40 -18.81 4.24
CA CYS A 618 -0.39 -19.53 5.52
C CYS A 618 -0.99 -18.70 6.65
N ARG A 619 -0.63 -17.41 6.77
CA ARG A 619 -1.20 -16.52 7.80
C ARG A 619 -2.70 -16.34 7.64
N ILE A 620 -3.19 -16.19 6.40
CA ILE A 620 -4.63 -16.17 6.11
C ILE A 620 -5.29 -17.46 6.61
N MET A 621 -4.68 -18.61 6.33
CA MET A 621 -5.19 -19.90 6.80
C MET A 621 -5.17 -20.04 8.33
N GLU A 622 -4.10 -19.60 8.99
CA GLU A 622 -3.98 -19.61 10.45
C GLU A 622 -5.01 -18.69 11.13
N ALA A 623 -5.26 -17.51 10.56
CA ALA A 623 -6.29 -16.60 11.04
C ALA A 623 -7.68 -17.24 10.99
N VAL A 624 -7.99 -17.92 9.89
CA VAL A 624 -9.24 -18.70 9.74
C VAL A 624 -9.28 -19.82 10.77
N TRP A 625 -8.18 -20.54 10.99
CA TRP A 625 -8.10 -21.63 11.96
C TRP A 625 -8.33 -21.16 13.39
N ARG A 626 -7.72 -20.04 13.79
CA ARG A 626 -7.89 -19.41 15.11
C ARG A 626 -9.32 -18.94 15.31
N LYS A 627 -9.91 -18.27 14.31
CA LYS A 627 -11.29 -17.78 14.37
C LYS A 627 -12.29 -18.90 14.64
N TYR A 628 -12.14 -20.03 13.96
CA TYR A 628 -13.05 -21.17 14.10
C TYR A 628 -12.63 -22.16 15.19
N SER A 629 -11.55 -21.87 15.94
CA SER A 629 -11.02 -22.72 17.02
C SER A 629 -10.81 -24.18 16.58
N LEU A 630 -10.28 -24.37 15.38
CA LEU A 630 -10.02 -25.71 14.82
C LEU A 630 -8.79 -26.32 15.49
N GLN A 631 -8.90 -27.57 15.96
CA GLN A 631 -7.76 -28.30 16.54
C GLN A 631 -6.74 -28.65 15.44
N SER A 632 -5.47 -28.85 15.81
CA SER A 632 -4.36 -29.17 14.89
C SER A 632 -4.51 -30.51 14.14
N CYS A 633 -5.49 -31.34 14.52
CA CYS A 633 -5.74 -32.67 13.96
C CYS A 633 -7.04 -32.72 13.13
N VAL A 634 -7.03 -32.13 11.92
CA VAL A 634 -8.19 -32.16 10.98
C VAL A 634 -8.19 -33.39 10.04
N LEU A 635 -7.53 -34.48 10.42
CA LEU A 635 -7.34 -35.65 9.54
C LEU A 635 -7.87 -36.98 10.09
N CYS A 636 -8.85 -36.98 11.00
CA CYS A 636 -9.64 -38.19 11.25
C CYS A 636 -10.87 -38.19 10.35
N LEU A 637 -10.87 -38.92 9.24
CA LEU A 637 -11.98 -38.89 8.26
C LEU A 637 -13.28 -39.54 8.76
N ASP A 638 -13.27 -40.22 9.90
CA ASP A 638 -14.39 -41.01 10.42
C ASP A 638 -15.54 -40.19 11.03
N LYS A 639 -15.36 -38.89 11.28
CA LYS A 639 -16.37 -38.02 11.91
C LYS A 639 -16.95 -37.02 10.91
N ARG A 640 -18.26 -36.76 11.01
CA ARG A 640 -18.93 -35.72 10.23
C ARG A 640 -18.38 -34.34 10.60
N GLY A 641 -18.17 -33.50 9.59
CA GLY A 641 -17.57 -32.20 9.80
C GLY A 641 -18.44 -31.23 10.61
N SER A 642 -17.79 -30.36 11.37
CA SER A 642 -18.47 -29.31 12.14
C SER A 642 -18.86 -28.11 11.25
N ALA A 643 -19.76 -27.24 11.71
CA ALA A 643 -20.08 -26.00 11.00
C ALA A 643 -18.85 -25.09 10.82
N ALA A 644 -17.91 -25.14 11.77
CA ALA A 644 -16.62 -24.47 11.69
C ALA A 644 -15.72 -25.03 10.57
N GLU A 645 -15.63 -26.36 10.44
CA GLU A 645 -14.91 -27.03 9.35
C GLU A 645 -15.53 -26.73 7.97
N PHE A 646 -16.86 -26.63 7.91
CA PHE A 646 -17.59 -26.24 6.70
C PHE A 646 -17.30 -24.79 6.29
N ALA A 647 -17.24 -23.87 7.26
CA ALA A 647 -16.85 -22.48 6.99
C ALA A 647 -15.39 -22.36 6.50
N ALA A 648 -14.47 -23.11 7.12
CA ALA A 648 -13.08 -23.19 6.68
C ALA A 648 -12.95 -23.76 5.25
N PHE A 649 -13.71 -24.81 4.92
CA PHE A 649 -13.78 -25.37 3.57
C PHE A 649 -14.21 -24.33 2.53
N HIS A 650 -15.23 -23.53 2.84
CA HIS A 650 -15.68 -22.45 1.95
C HIS A 650 -14.63 -21.37 1.74
N ILE A 651 -13.96 -20.94 2.81
CA ILE A 651 -12.88 -19.94 2.71
C ILE A 651 -11.70 -20.49 1.90
N MET A 652 -11.29 -21.74 2.13
CA MET A 652 -10.25 -22.40 1.32
C MET A 652 -10.63 -22.46 -0.16
N SER A 653 -11.90 -22.76 -0.47
CA SER A 653 -12.39 -22.78 -1.85
C SER A 653 -12.29 -21.40 -2.50
N ARG A 654 -12.55 -20.32 -1.74
CA ARG A 654 -12.37 -18.94 -2.23
C ARG A 654 -10.92 -18.55 -2.44
N ILE A 655 -10.04 -18.93 -1.52
CA ILE A 655 -8.58 -18.71 -1.67
C ILE A 655 -8.07 -19.44 -2.92
N LEU A 656 -8.52 -20.68 -3.15
CA LEU A 656 -8.17 -21.45 -4.34
C LEU A 656 -8.63 -20.75 -5.63
N GLU A 657 -9.85 -20.22 -5.65
CA GLU A 657 -10.36 -19.47 -6.82
C GLU A 657 -9.57 -18.19 -7.06
N ALA A 658 -9.27 -17.44 -5.98
CA ALA A 658 -8.44 -16.25 -6.06
C ALA A 658 -7.04 -16.56 -6.60
N ALA A 659 -6.39 -17.62 -6.10
CA ALA A 659 -5.07 -18.07 -6.52
C ALA A 659 -5.07 -18.55 -7.98
N ASN A 660 -6.08 -19.32 -8.40
CA ASN A 660 -6.24 -19.75 -9.80
C ASN A 660 -6.46 -18.55 -10.73
N GLY A 661 -7.27 -17.58 -10.31
CA GLY A 661 -7.55 -16.34 -11.03
C GLY A 661 -6.31 -15.50 -11.30
N MET A 662 -5.33 -15.50 -10.38
CA MET A 662 -4.05 -14.81 -10.53
C MET A 662 -2.90 -15.70 -11.03
N CYS A 663 -3.11 -17.02 -11.12
CA CYS A 663 -2.07 -18.03 -11.37
C CYS A 663 -0.91 -17.95 -10.34
N ILE A 664 -1.27 -17.97 -9.06
CA ILE A 664 -0.34 -17.89 -7.94
C ILE A 664 -0.20 -19.27 -7.26
N PRO A 665 1.01 -19.68 -6.83
CA PRO A 665 1.22 -20.94 -6.13
C PRO A 665 0.60 -20.94 -4.74
N LEU A 666 0.06 -22.10 -4.35
CA LEU A 666 -0.44 -22.39 -3.02
C LEU A 666 0.61 -23.16 -2.20
N PRO A 667 0.58 -23.06 -0.86
CA PRO A 667 1.39 -23.90 0.01
C PRO A 667 1.20 -25.40 -0.28
N PRO A 668 2.28 -26.20 -0.41
CA PRO A 668 2.17 -27.65 -0.51
C PRO A 668 1.33 -28.23 0.64
N GLY A 669 0.44 -29.18 0.35
CA GLY A 669 -0.51 -29.74 1.32
C GLY A 669 -1.86 -29.00 1.41
N PHE A 670 -2.00 -27.83 0.77
CA PHE A 670 -3.28 -27.09 0.72
C PHE A 670 -4.40 -27.93 0.10
N HIS A 671 -4.15 -28.56 -1.05
CA HIS A 671 -5.14 -29.40 -1.75
C HIS A 671 -5.54 -30.62 -0.93
N THR A 672 -4.59 -31.27 -0.26
CA THR A 672 -4.87 -32.42 0.60
C THR A 672 -5.76 -32.03 1.80
N LEU A 673 -5.47 -30.89 2.43
CA LEU A 673 -6.30 -30.37 3.52
C LEU A 673 -7.70 -29.98 3.03
N HIS A 674 -7.79 -29.32 1.88
CA HIS A 674 -9.06 -28.91 1.27
C HIS A 674 -9.94 -30.12 0.93
N MET A 675 -9.33 -31.17 0.37
CA MET A 675 -10.01 -32.43 0.07
C MET A 675 -10.44 -33.18 1.34
N GLY A 676 -9.60 -33.23 2.38
CA GLY A 676 -9.95 -33.84 3.66
C GLY A 676 -11.14 -33.15 4.33
N LEU A 677 -11.19 -31.82 4.30
CA LEU A 677 -12.36 -31.05 4.74
C LEU A 677 -13.58 -31.32 3.84
N GLY A 678 -13.39 -31.38 2.52
CA GLY A 678 -14.45 -31.71 1.56
C GLY A 678 -15.12 -33.05 1.86
N VAL A 679 -14.35 -34.11 2.15
CA VAL A 679 -14.88 -35.45 2.49
C VAL A 679 -15.72 -35.41 3.76
N ARG A 680 -15.33 -34.62 4.77
CA ARG A 680 -16.06 -34.50 6.04
C ARG A 680 -17.30 -33.63 5.96
N CYS A 681 -17.25 -32.59 5.12
CA CYS A 681 -18.22 -31.50 5.09
C CYS A 681 -19.29 -31.65 3.99
N LEU A 682 -18.98 -32.30 2.87
CA LEU A 682 -19.86 -32.38 1.71
C LEU A 682 -20.56 -33.75 1.58
N PRO A 683 -21.81 -33.79 1.08
CA PRO A 683 -22.42 -35.02 0.62
C PRO A 683 -21.64 -35.62 -0.57
N LEU A 684 -21.66 -36.96 -0.71
CA LEU A 684 -20.93 -37.66 -1.77
C LEU A 684 -21.17 -37.09 -3.18
N HIS A 685 -22.42 -36.82 -3.55
CA HIS A 685 -22.73 -36.29 -4.89
C HIS A 685 -22.10 -34.90 -5.13
N THR A 686 -22.10 -34.02 -4.11
CA THR A 686 -21.50 -32.69 -4.20
C THR A 686 -19.98 -32.81 -4.24
N LEU A 687 -19.40 -33.68 -3.41
CA LEU A 687 -17.96 -33.96 -3.41
C LEU A 687 -17.49 -34.41 -4.80
N LEU A 688 -18.18 -35.38 -5.40
CA LEU A 688 -17.85 -35.86 -6.74
C LEU A 688 -17.99 -34.77 -7.79
N HIS A 689 -19.02 -33.92 -7.70
CA HIS A 689 -19.17 -32.79 -8.61
C HIS A 689 -18.01 -31.78 -8.49
N TYR A 690 -17.53 -31.50 -7.27
CA TYR A 690 -16.39 -30.61 -7.05
C TYR A 690 -15.07 -31.22 -7.58
N ILE A 691 -14.91 -32.54 -7.51
CA ILE A 691 -13.78 -33.25 -8.12
C ILE A 691 -13.88 -33.20 -9.64
N ASP A 692 -15.04 -33.49 -10.20
CA ASP A 692 -15.29 -33.54 -11.65
C ASP A 692 -15.09 -32.15 -12.30
N ASN A 693 -15.46 -31.07 -11.59
CA ASN A 693 -15.20 -29.69 -12.03
C ASN A 693 -13.77 -29.21 -11.76
N GLY A 694 -12.91 -30.01 -11.12
CA GLY A 694 -11.52 -29.65 -10.82
C GLY A 694 -11.32 -28.65 -9.67
N VAL A 695 -12.35 -28.41 -8.85
CA VAL A 695 -12.24 -27.58 -7.63
C VAL A 695 -11.49 -28.34 -6.55
N LEU A 696 -11.76 -29.64 -6.40
CA LEU A 696 -11.01 -30.52 -5.51
C LEU A 696 -10.01 -31.32 -6.32
N GLN A 697 -8.72 -31.00 -6.16
CA GLN A 697 -7.64 -31.68 -6.86
C GLN A 697 -7.23 -32.96 -6.11
N LEU A 698 -7.37 -34.10 -6.78
CA LEU A 698 -6.89 -35.39 -6.29
C LEU A 698 -5.38 -35.52 -6.53
N THR A 699 -4.60 -35.17 -5.51
CA THR A 699 -3.14 -35.45 -5.50
C THR A 699 -2.86 -36.91 -5.12
N GLU A 700 -1.71 -37.43 -5.53
CA GLU A 700 -1.27 -38.81 -5.20
C GLU A 700 -1.24 -39.03 -3.68
N THR A 701 -0.68 -38.07 -2.93
CA THR A 701 -0.62 -38.13 -1.46
C THR A 701 -2.01 -38.11 -0.82
N CYS A 702 -2.92 -37.28 -1.35
CA CYS A 702 -4.29 -37.21 -0.87
C CYS A 702 -5.03 -38.53 -1.10
N ALA A 703 -4.92 -39.12 -2.29
CA ALA A 703 -5.55 -40.40 -2.60
C ALA A 703 -5.03 -41.52 -1.66
N ILE A 704 -3.71 -41.60 -1.45
CA ILE A 704 -3.09 -42.56 -0.54
C ILE A 704 -3.59 -42.37 0.90
N LYS A 705 -3.63 -41.12 1.38
CA LYS A 705 -4.07 -40.78 2.72
C LYS A 705 -5.56 -41.10 2.94
N LEU A 706 -6.42 -40.73 2.00
CA LEU A 706 -7.85 -41.07 2.02
C LEU A 706 -8.07 -42.60 2.08
N LEU A 707 -7.29 -43.37 1.33
CA LEU A 707 -7.43 -44.82 1.31
C LEU A 707 -6.95 -45.51 2.59
N LYS A 708 -5.91 -44.96 3.24
CA LYS A 708 -5.38 -45.44 4.52
C LYS A 708 -6.28 -45.07 5.70
N ASP A 709 -6.80 -43.84 5.70
CA ASP A 709 -7.52 -43.28 6.85
C ASP A 709 -9.01 -43.67 6.88
N LEU A 710 -9.61 -43.99 5.74
CA LEU A 710 -11.01 -44.44 5.67
C LEU A 710 -11.15 -45.94 5.93
N ASP A 711 -12.13 -46.32 6.74
CA ASP A 711 -12.52 -47.72 6.90
C ASP A 711 -13.21 -48.32 5.64
N ASN A 712 -13.48 -49.63 5.65
CA ASN A 712 -14.17 -50.34 4.57
C ASN A 712 -15.68 -50.47 4.86
N THR A 713 -16.32 -49.46 5.44
CA THR A 713 -17.79 -49.44 5.53
C THR A 713 -18.41 -49.25 4.15
N GLU A 714 -19.64 -49.74 3.94
CA GLU A 714 -20.32 -49.67 2.62
C GLU A 714 -20.39 -48.24 2.03
N LYS A 715 -20.46 -47.22 2.90
CA LYS A 715 -20.41 -45.81 2.49
C LYS A 715 -19.01 -45.37 2.04
N ASN A 716 -17.99 -45.73 2.80
CA ASN A 716 -16.60 -45.37 2.52
C ASN A 716 -16.04 -46.17 1.35
N GLU A 717 -16.46 -47.42 1.15
CA GLU A 717 -16.16 -48.20 -0.05
C GLU A 717 -16.74 -47.52 -1.30
N LYS A 718 -18.01 -47.07 -1.27
CA LYS A 718 -18.60 -46.32 -2.39
C LYS A 718 -17.81 -45.04 -2.70
N LEU A 719 -17.32 -44.33 -1.69
CA LEU A 719 -16.47 -43.15 -1.87
C LEU A 719 -15.09 -43.49 -2.44
N LYS A 720 -14.41 -44.51 -1.89
CA LYS A 720 -13.12 -45.02 -2.40
C LYS A 720 -13.23 -45.43 -3.86
N PHE A 721 -14.27 -46.18 -4.23
CA PHE A 721 -14.54 -46.55 -5.63
C PHE A 721 -14.76 -45.34 -6.52
N SER A 722 -15.60 -44.40 -6.08
CA SER A 722 -15.94 -43.22 -6.88
C SER A 722 -14.73 -42.32 -7.13
N ILE A 723 -13.82 -42.23 -6.16
CA ILE A 723 -12.53 -41.53 -6.30
C ILE A 723 -11.60 -42.31 -7.23
N PHE A 724 -11.47 -43.62 -7.04
CA PHE A 724 -10.59 -44.47 -7.84
C PHE A 724 -10.94 -44.40 -9.35
N THR A 725 -12.23 -44.39 -9.69
CA THR A 725 -12.68 -44.26 -11.10
C THR A 725 -12.32 -42.92 -11.76
N ARG A 726 -11.96 -41.90 -10.97
CA ARG A 726 -11.67 -40.54 -11.43
C ARG A 726 -10.19 -40.21 -11.42
N LEU A 727 -9.34 -41.09 -10.86
CA LEU A 727 -7.90 -40.90 -10.84
C LEU A 727 -7.30 -41.16 -12.23
N PRO A 728 -6.29 -40.38 -12.67
CA PRO A 728 -5.50 -40.70 -13.84
C PRO A 728 -4.86 -42.09 -13.72
N GLU A 729 -4.76 -42.85 -14.82
CA GLU A 729 -4.26 -44.24 -14.82
C GLU A 729 -2.91 -44.41 -14.09
N ALA A 730 -1.97 -43.47 -14.31
CA ALA A 730 -0.65 -43.49 -13.67
C ALA A 730 -0.69 -43.39 -12.13
N ILE A 731 -1.64 -42.63 -11.57
CA ILE A 731 -1.83 -42.50 -10.12
C ILE A 731 -2.67 -43.68 -9.60
N GLY A 732 -3.69 -44.07 -10.36
CA GLY A 732 -4.54 -45.23 -10.06
C GLY A 732 -3.74 -46.51 -9.87
N HIS A 733 -2.71 -46.75 -10.69
CA HIS A 733 -1.82 -47.92 -10.57
C HIS A 733 -1.06 -47.98 -9.24
N LYS A 734 -0.47 -46.88 -8.79
CA LYS A 734 0.25 -46.85 -7.50
C LYS A 734 -0.69 -46.95 -6.31
N VAL A 735 -1.84 -46.30 -6.42
CA VAL A 735 -2.86 -46.27 -5.39
C VAL A 735 -3.56 -47.63 -5.26
N SER A 736 -3.72 -48.37 -6.37
CA SER A 736 -4.22 -49.74 -6.36
C SER A 736 -3.31 -50.73 -5.62
N GLN A 737 -2.01 -50.48 -5.49
CA GLN A 737 -1.15 -51.40 -4.74
C GLN A 737 -1.39 -51.33 -3.22
N LEU A 738 -2.09 -50.31 -2.74
CA LEU A 738 -2.25 -50.03 -1.30
C LEU A 738 -3.63 -50.42 -0.74
N TRP A 739 -4.62 -50.74 -1.58
CA TRP A 739 -5.98 -51.08 -1.14
C TRP A 739 -6.34 -52.55 -1.39
N ASN A 740 -6.36 -53.34 -0.32
CA ASN A 740 -6.62 -54.78 -0.37
C ASN A 740 -8.14 -55.06 -0.47
N HIS A 741 -8.71 -54.84 -1.66
CA HIS A 741 -10.13 -55.10 -1.94
C HIS A 741 -10.30 -55.96 -3.21
N PRO A 742 -11.24 -56.93 -3.24
CA PRO A 742 -11.38 -57.88 -4.36
C PRO A 742 -11.59 -57.24 -5.74
N VAL A 743 -12.25 -56.08 -5.81
CA VAL A 743 -12.42 -55.33 -7.07
C VAL A 743 -11.09 -54.79 -7.59
N ASN A 744 -10.17 -54.43 -6.70
CA ASN A 744 -8.86 -53.91 -7.05
C ASN A 744 -7.91 -55.03 -7.49
N SER A 745 -7.95 -56.18 -6.81
CA SER A 745 -7.30 -57.42 -7.26
C SER A 745 -7.77 -57.85 -8.66
N ASN A 746 -9.06 -57.65 -8.97
CA ASN A 746 -9.61 -57.89 -10.31
C ASN A 746 -9.08 -56.88 -11.36
N PHE A 747 -8.96 -55.60 -11.01
CA PHE A 747 -8.38 -54.59 -11.88
C PHE A 747 -6.89 -54.86 -12.18
N ILE A 748 -6.10 -55.20 -11.15
CA ILE A 748 -4.69 -55.60 -11.28
C ILE A 748 -4.58 -56.86 -12.15
N ALA A 749 -5.43 -57.86 -11.94
CA ALA A 749 -5.50 -59.07 -12.76
C ALA A 749 -5.78 -58.74 -14.24
N ARG A 750 -6.77 -57.89 -14.53
CA ARG A 750 -7.11 -57.45 -15.90
C ARG A 750 -5.94 -56.75 -16.60
N ASN A 751 -5.30 -55.81 -15.91
CA ASN A 751 -4.18 -55.06 -16.48
C ASN A 751 -2.96 -55.95 -16.71
N SER A 752 -2.67 -56.85 -15.77
CA SER A 752 -1.58 -57.83 -15.91
C SER A 752 -1.82 -58.73 -17.14
N VAL A 753 -3.03 -59.27 -17.30
CA VAL A 753 -3.42 -60.06 -18.48
C VAL A 753 -3.31 -59.24 -19.77
N LYS A 754 -3.82 -57.99 -19.78
CA LYS A 754 -3.73 -57.11 -20.94
C LYS A 754 -2.27 -56.82 -21.35
N LEU A 755 -1.40 -56.59 -20.38
CA LEU A 755 0.02 -56.28 -20.60
C LEU A 755 0.81 -57.51 -21.07
N LEU A 756 0.47 -58.70 -20.55
CA LEU A 756 1.00 -59.98 -21.04
C LEU A 756 0.55 -60.26 -22.48
N LEU A 757 -0.73 -60.04 -22.80
CA LEU A 757 -1.26 -60.19 -24.16
C LEU A 757 -0.66 -59.18 -25.15
N ASP A 758 -0.39 -57.94 -24.72
CA ASP A 758 0.23 -56.93 -25.56
C ASP A 758 1.74 -57.20 -25.78
N LYS A 759 2.44 -57.77 -24.78
CA LYS A 759 3.81 -58.31 -24.93
C LYS A 759 3.85 -59.48 -25.92
N LEU A 760 2.87 -60.38 -25.89
CA LEU A 760 2.71 -61.46 -26.86
C LEU A 760 2.51 -60.91 -28.29
N ARG A 761 1.64 -59.90 -28.44
CA ARG A 761 1.38 -59.25 -29.74
C ARG A 761 2.64 -58.58 -30.33
N LYS A 762 3.46 -57.95 -29.48
CA LYS A 762 4.72 -57.31 -29.89
C LYS A 762 5.84 -58.31 -30.19
N ARG A 763 5.84 -59.49 -29.54
CA ARG A 763 6.81 -60.58 -29.79
C ARG A 763 6.56 -61.36 -31.07
N GLN A 764 5.33 -61.39 -31.61
CA GLN A 764 5.05 -62.01 -32.92
C GLN A 764 5.90 -61.45 -34.08
N HIS A 765 6.57 -60.30 -33.90
CA HIS A 765 7.43 -59.71 -34.93
C HIS A 765 8.91 -60.11 -34.84
N ASN A 766 9.36 -60.88 -33.84
CA ASN A 766 10.74 -61.35 -33.77
C ASN A 766 10.89 -62.71 -33.07
N ARG A 767 11.30 -63.71 -33.86
CA ARG A 767 12.14 -64.90 -33.55
C ARG A 767 11.49 -66.28 -33.33
N PRO A 768 12.30 -67.37 -33.50
CA PRO A 768 11.91 -68.62 -34.13
C PRO A 768 11.40 -69.66 -33.13
N VAL A 769 10.69 -70.64 -33.69
CA VAL A 769 10.12 -71.81 -33.02
C VAL A 769 11.18 -72.56 -32.20
N VAL A 770 10.96 -72.68 -30.89
CA VAL A 770 11.65 -73.64 -30.02
C VAL A 770 10.64 -74.75 -29.72
N ASP A 771 11.00 -75.98 -30.08
CA ASP A 771 10.26 -77.19 -29.72
C ASP A 771 10.44 -77.48 -28.22
N ARG A 772 9.35 -77.43 -27.46
CA ARG A 772 9.01 -78.41 -26.40
C ARG A 772 7.72 -78.02 -25.67
N LEU A 773 6.70 -78.87 -25.79
CA LEU A 773 5.90 -79.44 -24.70
C LEU A 773 5.01 -80.57 -25.26
N SER A 774 4.89 -81.67 -24.52
CA SER A 774 4.38 -82.95 -24.98
C SER A 774 2.95 -83.24 -24.49
N VAL A 775 1.98 -82.47 -24.97
CA VAL A 775 0.55 -82.87 -24.93
C VAL A 775 -0.09 -82.44 -26.26
N HIS A 776 -0.05 -83.31 -27.25
CA HIS A 776 -0.70 -83.06 -28.54
C HIS A 776 -2.21 -83.29 -28.43
N VAL A 777 -2.98 -82.21 -28.45
CA VAL A 777 -4.39 -82.25 -28.84
C VAL A 777 -4.43 -82.25 -30.37
N GLU A 778 -5.33 -83.00 -31.01
CA GLU A 778 -5.42 -83.15 -32.48
C GLU A 778 -5.74 -81.84 -33.26
N PHE A 779 -5.86 -80.71 -32.55
CA PHE A 779 -6.12 -79.40 -33.13
C PHE A 779 -4.87 -78.51 -33.06
N LEU A 780 -4.15 -78.42 -34.18
CA LEU A 780 -2.88 -77.67 -34.31
C LEU A 780 -2.91 -76.22 -33.76
N PRO A 781 -3.97 -75.42 -33.99
CA PRO A 781 -4.05 -74.07 -33.44
C PRO A 781 -4.12 -74.03 -31.91
N LEU A 782 -4.67 -75.07 -31.29
CA LEU A 782 -4.79 -75.18 -29.84
C LEU A 782 -3.44 -75.52 -29.21
N ASN A 783 -2.65 -76.41 -29.83
CA ASN A 783 -1.29 -76.71 -29.37
C ASN A 783 -0.39 -75.45 -29.44
N TYR A 784 -0.49 -74.67 -30.52
CA TYR A 784 0.25 -73.40 -30.64
C TYR A 784 -0.14 -72.38 -29.56
N LEU A 785 -1.43 -72.34 -29.19
CA LEU A 785 -1.92 -71.49 -28.11
C LEU A 785 -1.42 -71.97 -26.74
N VAL A 786 -1.41 -73.28 -26.50
CA VAL A 786 -0.91 -73.90 -25.27
C VAL A 786 0.60 -73.68 -25.11
N ASP A 787 1.38 -73.83 -26.18
CA ASP A 787 2.82 -73.58 -26.16
C ASP A 787 3.13 -72.10 -25.90
N MET A 788 2.38 -71.17 -26.53
CA MET A 788 2.51 -69.73 -26.25
C MET A 788 2.13 -69.33 -24.82
N LEU A 789 1.14 -70.00 -24.22
CA LEU A 789 0.72 -69.73 -22.85
C LEU A 789 1.70 -70.33 -21.82
N ALA A 790 2.23 -71.52 -22.08
CA ALA A 790 3.23 -72.17 -21.23
C ALA A 790 4.58 -71.41 -21.21
N GLU A 791 5.02 -70.85 -22.34
CA GLU A 791 6.23 -70.00 -22.39
C GLU A 791 6.07 -68.68 -21.61
N VAL A 792 4.84 -68.18 -21.49
CA VAL A 792 4.52 -66.97 -20.70
C VAL A 792 4.49 -67.28 -19.21
N GLU A 793 4.05 -68.49 -18.83
CA GLU A 793 4.11 -69.01 -17.46
C GLU A 793 5.57 -69.17 -17.00
N ASP A 794 6.44 -69.71 -17.85
CA ASP A 794 7.86 -69.95 -17.53
C ASP A 794 8.73 -68.68 -17.47
N GLN A 795 8.30 -67.59 -18.13
CA GLN A 795 8.98 -66.28 -18.10
C GLN A 795 8.38 -65.30 -17.08
N GLY A 796 7.21 -65.61 -16.53
CA GLY A 796 6.56 -64.81 -15.50
C GLY A 796 7.19 -65.09 -14.13
N LEU A 797 8.28 -64.40 -13.79
CA LEU A 797 8.62 -64.23 -12.37
C LEU A 797 7.37 -63.70 -11.68
N ASN A 798 6.88 -64.45 -10.69
CA ASN A 798 5.66 -64.14 -9.95
C ASN A 798 5.80 -62.73 -9.36
N PRO A 799 5.17 -61.69 -9.94
CA PRO A 799 5.42 -60.32 -9.51
C PRO A 799 4.83 -60.04 -8.12
N PHE A 800 4.15 -61.02 -7.55
CA PHE A 800 3.45 -60.96 -6.27
C PHE A 800 4.20 -61.67 -5.12
N GLU A 801 5.40 -62.25 -5.35
CA GLU A 801 6.18 -62.90 -4.28
C GLU A 801 6.80 -61.91 -3.28
N GLU A 802 6.91 -60.62 -3.62
CA GLU A 802 7.43 -59.57 -2.71
C GLU A 802 6.31 -58.67 -2.11
N GLU A 803 5.04 -58.86 -2.47
CA GLU A 803 3.94 -57.95 -2.11
C GLU A 803 3.03 -58.52 -0.99
N ASP A 804 3.39 -58.29 0.29
CA ASP A 804 2.68 -58.75 1.50
C ASP A 804 1.18 -58.37 1.60
N ASN A 805 0.68 -57.50 0.72
CA ASN A 805 -0.67 -56.94 0.80
C ASN A 805 -1.67 -57.56 -0.18
N VAL A 806 -1.25 -58.27 -1.22
CA VAL A 806 -2.14 -58.77 -2.26
C VAL A 806 -2.44 -60.25 -2.05
N ASN A 807 -3.72 -60.64 -2.00
CA ASN A 807 -4.09 -62.07 -1.97
C ASN A 807 -3.83 -62.69 -3.36
N ALA A 808 -2.58 -63.11 -3.59
CA ALA A 808 -2.06 -63.61 -4.87
C ALA A 808 -2.98 -64.68 -5.48
N LYS A 809 -3.50 -65.59 -4.65
CA LYS A 809 -4.41 -66.66 -5.07
C LYS A 809 -5.72 -66.15 -5.69
N PHE A 810 -6.27 -65.05 -5.16
CA PHE A 810 -7.48 -64.44 -5.71
C PHE A 810 -7.19 -63.69 -7.03
N VAL A 811 -6.03 -63.04 -7.14
CA VAL A 811 -5.58 -62.38 -8.37
C VAL A 811 -5.38 -63.41 -9.48
N GLU A 812 -4.73 -64.53 -9.18
CA GLU A 812 -4.52 -65.65 -10.10
C GLU A 812 -5.84 -66.22 -10.63
N GLU A 813 -6.79 -66.57 -9.74
CA GLU A 813 -8.10 -67.10 -10.14
C GLU A 813 -8.89 -66.10 -11.02
N THR A 814 -8.76 -64.80 -10.73
CA THR A 814 -9.48 -63.75 -11.47
C THR A 814 -8.82 -63.45 -12.81
N ALA A 815 -7.48 -63.47 -12.87
CA ALA A 815 -6.70 -63.36 -14.10
C ALA A 815 -6.99 -64.52 -15.05
N LEU A 816 -7.09 -65.74 -14.50
CA LEU A 816 -7.46 -66.94 -15.27
C LEU A 816 -8.84 -66.79 -15.90
N LYS A 817 -9.86 -66.40 -15.11
CA LYS A 817 -11.22 -66.17 -15.62
C LYS A 817 -11.28 -65.10 -16.73
N HIS A 818 -10.47 -64.04 -16.62
CA HIS A 818 -10.42 -63.01 -17.66
C HIS A 818 -9.65 -63.43 -18.91
N THR A 819 -8.61 -64.24 -18.74
CA THR A 819 -7.89 -64.84 -19.87
C THR A 819 -8.81 -65.79 -20.63
N MET A 820 -9.57 -66.65 -19.94
CA MET A 820 -10.58 -67.53 -20.55
C MET A 820 -11.66 -66.72 -21.29
N MET A 821 -12.18 -65.66 -20.66
CA MET A 821 -13.17 -64.77 -21.29
C MET A 821 -12.65 -64.10 -22.57
N LEU A 822 -11.40 -63.60 -22.57
CA LEU A 822 -10.78 -62.95 -23.73
C LEU A 822 -10.48 -63.95 -24.86
N LEU A 823 -10.19 -65.20 -24.51
CA LEU A 823 -9.96 -66.30 -25.45
C LEU A 823 -11.28 -66.95 -25.92
N GLY A 824 -12.42 -66.59 -25.33
CA GLY A 824 -13.74 -67.15 -25.65
C GLY A 824 -13.93 -68.62 -25.20
N LEU A 825 -13.21 -69.03 -24.15
CA LEU A 825 -13.18 -70.40 -23.59
C LEU A 825 -14.13 -70.59 -22.41
#